data_AF-A0A3D9DJ54-F1
#
_entry.id   AF-A0A3D9DJ54-F1
#
_cell.length_a   1.000
_cell.length_b   1.000
_cell.length_c   1.000
_cell.angle_alpha   90.00
_cell.angle_beta   90.00
_cell.angle_gamma   90.00
#
_symmetry.space_group_name_H-M   'P 1'
#
loop_
_entity.id
_entity.type
_entity.pdbx_description
1 polymer ?
#
loop_
_entity_poly.entity_id
_entity_poly.type
_entity_poly.pdbx_seq_one_letter_code
_entity_poly.pdbx_strand_id
1 'polypeptide(L)'
;MTVEKERLQDSKWKNWGPYVSNRQWGNVREDYSPNGNAWHYANHNNAESYAYRWGEEGIAGISDVKQIFCFAFSFWNKKDKIVKERFFGLSNPQGNHGEDIKELFYYLDNTPTHSYMKMVYKYPINAFPYDDLVAENGRRSKKEPEYEIFDTGIFNDDEYFDIFIEYCKADHNDILARVTVHNRSRQDAPIVIAPTAWFRNNWKWGYNTYKAQMNASYDGCIDINHDSISIKKFYSRNLAAKSAFCENETNTPKLYGAPYPGNTYFKDGINDHIIYGSNTVNPEKRGTKASFIIDEMIGAGQSKTFDFRLCPDETDEPFDKFDEIFSTRTAEADEFYNDIQSETTTEDERNVQRQAFAGLLWNKQFYHYNVGKWLKGDPNHEAPRNFNEYVRNTEWNHLHNKDIISMPDKWEYPWYATWDLAFHCVPFSIIDGEFAKGQLLLLTKEWYMHPNGQLPAYEWNLSDVNPPVHAWSCFRVFKIDEKQNGKPDLLFLEKVFQKLLLNFTWWVNRKDKNGKNIFGGGFLGLDNIGAFDRNMELKDGQHLEQADGTSWMAMYALNMMRIAMELAQYYQVYEDMAIKFFEHYLYIAEAMENLGDGKDGLWNEDDGFFYDVLQLGNGDSVSLKLRSIVGLIPMFAVEIVDHKLLEKMPNFQARMDWVLKNKPELTKLVSHWDEEGQGRKHLMSILRKNRLTKVLKRMLDENEFLSSYGIRAMSKVYEENPFVFSVHGTENVVYYTPAESDSRMFGGNSNWRGPIWFPINFLIVESLQRFHFYYGNSLKVEFPTGSGEKKNLDEVAQNISKRLCSLFLKDEDGQRPFNGGNAKFNYDEHFKDYITFFEYFHGDNGRGVGASHQTGWTATVAKLMKPRLTV
;
A
#
# COMPACT_ATOMS: atom_id res chain seq x y z
N MET A 1 11.62 -26.74 -10.73
CA MET A 1 10.50 -25.85 -10.35
C MET A 1 10.22 -26.18 -8.89
N THR A 2 10.18 -25.19 -8.00
CA THR A 2 9.99 -25.44 -6.56
C THR A 2 8.56 -25.90 -6.28
N VAL A 3 8.30 -26.56 -5.14
CA VAL A 3 6.95 -27.04 -4.79
C VAL A 3 5.93 -25.90 -4.73
N GLU A 4 6.33 -24.73 -4.21
CA GLU A 4 5.46 -23.55 -4.14
C GLU A 4 5.05 -23.04 -5.54
N LYS A 5 5.95 -23.11 -6.54
CA LYS A 5 5.62 -22.75 -7.93
C LYS A 5 4.61 -23.71 -8.56
N GLU A 6 4.62 -24.98 -8.16
CA GLU A 6 3.61 -25.95 -8.58
C GLU A 6 2.25 -25.64 -7.94
N ARG A 7 2.22 -25.33 -6.62
CA ARG A 7 0.97 -24.93 -5.93
C ARG A 7 0.35 -23.67 -6.51
N LEU A 8 1.17 -22.72 -6.94
CA LEU A 8 0.72 -21.49 -7.58
C LEU A 8 -0.18 -21.74 -8.80
N GLN A 9 -0.05 -22.90 -9.46
CA GLN A 9 -0.89 -23.29 -10.60
C GLN A 9 -2.30 -23.77 -10.19
N ASP A 10 -2.54 -24.06 -8.89
CA ASP A 10 -3.86 -24.40 -8.36
C ASP A 10 -4.39 -23.26 -7.46
N SER A 11 -5.33 -22.49 -8.03
CA SER A 11 -6.02 -21.40 -7.34
C SER A 11 -6.66 -21.77 -6.00
N LYS A 12 -6.98 -23.05 -5.75
CA LYS A 12 -7.59 -23.50 -4.49
C LYS A 12 -6.69 -23.28 -3.29
N TRP A 13 -5.36 -23.27 -3.46
CA TRP A 13 -4.46 -22.97 -2.34
C TRP A 13 -4.69 -21.56 -1.81
N LYS A 14 -5.14 -20.62 -2.64
CA LYS A 14 -5.43 -19.23 -2.26
C LYS A 14 -6.81 -19.05 -1.62
N ASN A 15 -7.60 -20.13 -1.43
CA ASN A 15 -8.93 -20.05 -0.80
C ASN A 15 -8.90 -19.53 0.64
N TRP A 16 -7.78 -19.74 1.33
CA TRP A 16 -7.52 -19.24 2.69
C TRP A 16 -6.24 -18.43 2.70
N GLY A 17 -6.23 -17.34 3.46
CA GLY A 17 -5.05 -16.48 3.56
C GLY A 17 -5.25 -15.39 4.62
N PRO A 18 -4.28 -14.49 4.78
CA PRO A 18 -4.26 -13.45 5.82
C PRO A 18 -5.21 -12.28 5.50
N TYR A 19 -6.42 -12.60 5.02
CA TYR A 19 -7.38 -11.68 4.43
C TYR A 19 -8.20 -10.87 5.45
N VAL A 20 -8.02 -11.14 6.74
CA VAL A 20 -8.60 -10.35 7.83
C VAL A 20 -7.77 -9.07 8.01
N SER A 21 -8.46 -7.95 8.21
CA SER A 21 -7.81 -6.66 8.42
C SER A 21 -7.16 -6.57 9.80
N ASN A 22 -6.19 -5.67 9.98
CA ASN A 22 -5.68 -5.34 11.31
C ASN A 22 -6.54 -4.26 12.00
N ARG A 23 -7.31 -3.48 11.22
CA ARG A 23 -8.23 -2.44 11.70
C ARG A 23 -9.49 -2.34 10.83
N GLN A 24 -10.66 -2.56 11.41
CA GLN A 24 -11.96 -2.36 10.76
C GLN A 24 -12.72 -1.14 11.31
N TRP A 25 -12.48 -0.73 12.55
CA TRP A 25 -13.02 0.52 13.10
C TRP A 25 -12.43 1.75 12.38
N GLY A 26 -13.17 2.86 12.42
CA GLY A 26 -12.77 4.14 11.81
C GLY A 26 -12.90 4.22 10.29
N ASN A 27 -13.32 3.15 9.62
CA ASN A 27 -13.40 3.09 8.15
C ASN A 27 -14.72 3.66 7.61
N VAL A 28 -14.69 4.25 6.41
CA VAL A 28 -15.87 4.90 5.78
C VAL A 28 -16.98 3.88 5.52
N ARG A 29 -16.63 2.67 5.10
CA ARG A 29 -17.61 1.62 4.84
C ARG A 29 -18.41 1.25 6.09
N GLU A 30 -17.87 1.41 7.29
CA GLU A 30 -18.60 1.16 8.55
C GLU A 30 -19.28 2.42 9.12
N ASP A 31 -19.20 3.56 8.43
CA ASP A 31 -19.77 4.84 8.88
C ASP A 31 -21.26 4.98 8.49
N TYR A 32 -22.12 4.97 9.51
CA TYR A 32 -23.55 5.27 9.38
C TYR A 32 -23.95 6.52 10.18
N SER A 33 -22.98 7.35 10.55
CA SER A 33 -23.26 8.64 11.18
C SER A 33 -23.95 9.61 10.19
N PRO A 34 -24.77 10.54 10.70
CA PRO A 34 -25.49 11.50 9.85
C PRO A 34 -24.57 12.52 9.17
N ASN A 35 -23.38 12.77 9.74
CA ASN A 35 -22.43 13.82 9.32
C ASN A 35 -21.13 13.26 8.69
N GLY A 36 -21.04 11.95 8.46
CA GLY A 36 -19.86 11.33 7.86
C GLY A 36 -18.63 11.27 8.80
N ASN A 37 -18.84 11.15 10.11
CA ASN A 37 -17.77 11.01 11.09
C ASN A 37 -17.45 9.53 11.41
N ALA A 38 -16.73 8.88 10.50
CA ALA A 38 -16.33 7.47 10.61
C ALA A 38 -15.56 7.15 11.90
N TRP A 39 -14.63 8.02 12.31
CA TRP A 39 -13.78 7.81 13.49
C TRP A 39 -14.53 7.76 14.82
N HIS A 40 -15.63 8.50 14.94
CA HIS A 40 -16.42 8.51 16.16
C HIS A 40 -17.55 7.47 16.16
N TYR A 41 -18.03 7.05 15.00
CA TYR A 41 -19.14 6.10 14.87
C TYR A 41 -18.76 4.68 15.35
N ALA A 42 -17.84 4.02 14.63
CA ALA A 42 -17.24 2.75 15.06
C ALA A 42 -15.78 3.04 15.40
N ASN A 43 -15.47 3.11 16.70
CA ASN A 43 -14.17 3.52 17.22
C ASN A 43 -13.52 2.39 18.02
N HIS A 44 -12.24 2.54 18.37
CA HIS A 44 -11.51 1.51 19.09
C HIS A 44 -12.22 1.04 20.38
N ASN A 45 -12.81 1.96 21.16
CA ASN A 45 -13.43 1.66 22.45
C ASN A 45 -14.76 0.90 22.34
N ASN A 46 -15.42 0.90 21.18
CA ASN A 46 -16.67 0.17 20.96
C ASN A 46 -16.53 -1.03 20.00
N ALA A 47 -15.37 -1.19 19.36
CA ALA A 47 -15.09 -2.21 18.35
C ALA A 47 -15.29 -3.66 18.83
N GLU A 48 -15.03 -3.96 20.11
CA GLU A 48 -15.26 -5.27 20.74
C GLU A 48 -16.75 -5.65 20.78
N SER A 49 -17.59 -4.65 20.91
CA SER A 49 -19.03 -4.76 21.09
C SER A 49 -19.80 -4.54 19.79
N TYR A 50 -19.13 -4.20 18.69
CA TYR A 50 -19.74 -3.84 17.41
C TYR A 50 -19.53 -4.94 16.36
N ALA A 51 -20.61 -5.50 15.81
CA ALA A 51 -20.52 -6.44 14.69
C ALA A 51 -20.46 -5.68 13.35
N TYR A 52 -19.37 -5.86 12.62
CA TYR A 52 -19.10 -5.17 11.37
C TYR A 52 -19.96 -5.70 10.21
N ARG A 53 -20.28 -4.81 9.26
CA ARG A 53 -21.07 -5.16 8.08
C ARG A 53 -20.21 -5.64 6.92
N TRP A 54 -19.10 -4.94 6.70
CA TRP A 54 -18.37 -4.94 5.45
C TRP A 54 -17.08 -5.75 5.50
N GLY A 55 -16.46 -5.84 6.67
CA GLY A 55 -15.26 -6.66 6.89
C GLY A 55 -15.21 -7.22 8.31
N GLU A 56 -14.03 -7.65 8.71
CA GLU A 56 -13.68 -8.12 10.06
C GLU A 56 -12.21 -7.76 10.34
N GLU A 57 -11.84 -7.71 11.61
CA GLU A 57 -10.46 -7.45 12.06
C GLU A 57 -9.98 -8.51 13.05
N GLY A 58 -8.68 -8.71 13.15
CA GLY A 58 -8.09 -9.64 14.11
C GLY A 58 -6.57 -9.74 14.02
N ILE A 59 -5.90 -10.01 15.14
CA ILE A 59 -4.45 -10.21 15.19
C ILE A 59 -4.07 -11.51 14.47
N ALA A 60 -3.18 -11.39 13.48
CA ALA A 60 -2.74 -12.48 12.62
C ALA A 60 -3.91 -13.22 11.90
N GLY A 61 -5.02 -12.52 11.65
CA GLY A 61 -6.25 -13.16 11.21
C GLY A 61 -6.18 -13.74 9.79
N ILE A 62 -6.79 -14.93 9.63
CA ILE A 62 -7.02 -15.59 8.35
C ILE A 62 -8.52 -15.73 8.07
N SER A 63 -8.90 -15.76 6.81
CA SER A 63 -10.28 -16.07 6.40
C SER A 63 -10.32 -16.80 5.08
N ASP A 64 -11.49 -17.34 4.75
CA ASP A 64 -11.78 -17.73 3.37
C ASP A 64 -11.84 -16.48 2.46
N VAL A 65 -11.73 -16.67 1.15
CA VAL A 65 -11.75 -15.59 0.15
C VAL A 65 -13.03 -14.74 0.15
N LYS A 66 -14.14 -15.20 0.75
CA LYS A 66 -15.39 -14.43 0.88
C LYS A 66 -15.58 -13.82 2.29
N GLN A 67 -14.61 -14.06 3.17
CA GLN A 67 -14.62 -13.71 4.59
C GLN A 67 -15.98 -14.03 5.23
N ILE A 68 -16.43 -15.26 5.02
CA ILE A 68 -17.60 -15.83 5.70
C ILE A 68 -17.15 -16.39 7.04
N PHE A 69 -16.02 -17.10 7.08
CA PHE A 69 -15.41 -17.66 8.28
C PHE A 69 -14.01 -17.08 8.51
N CYS A 70 -13.77 -16.63 9.73
CA CYS A 70 -12.53 -16.00 10.16
C CYS A 70 -11.92 -16.79 11.33
N PHE A 71 -10.60 -16.74 11.42
CA PHE A 71 -9.84 -17.26 12.54
C PHE A 71 -8.71 -16.28 12.88
N ALA A 72 -8.51 -15.96 14.15
CA ALA A 72 -7.46 -15.06 14.62
C ALA A 72 -7.09 -15.39 16.06
N PHE A 73 -6.05 -14.73 16.57
CA PHE A 73 -5.62 -14.88 17.96
C PHE A 73 -6.01 -13.69 18.81
N SER A 74 -6.19 -13.94 20.10
CA SER A 74 -6.38 -12.91 21.11
C SER A 74 -5.56 -13.21 22.35
N PHE A 75 -5.08 -12.16 23.01
CA PHE A 75 -4.14 -12.27 24.14
C PHE A 75 -4.55 -11.38 25.30
N TRP A 76 -4.25 -11.80 26.53
CA TRP A 76 -4.43 -10.95 27.72
C TRP A 76 -3.38 -11.27 28.77
N ASN A 77 -2.61 -10.26 29.19
CA ASN A 77 -1.53 -10.41 30.18
C ASN A 77 -2.02 -10.38 31.65
N LYS A 78 -3.34 -10.48 31.89
CA LYS A 78 -4.01 -10.34 33.19
C LYS A 78 -3.93 -8.98 33.88
N LYS A 79 -3.26 -8.01 33.27
CA LYS A 79 -3.14 -6.64 33.76
C LYS A 79 -3.86 -5.63 32.87
N ASP A 80 -3.99 -5.95 31.58
CA ASP A 80 -4.53 -5.05 30.60
C ASP A 80 -6.04 -4.85 30.75
N LYS A 81 -6.55 -3.65 30.41
CA LYS A 81 -7.98 -3.33 30.57
C LYS A 81 -8.89 -4.00 29.53
N ILE A 82 -8.30 -4.55 28.47
CA ILE A 82 -8.99 -5.25 27.38
C ILE A 82 -8.24 -6.53 27.01
N VAL A 83 -8.96 -7.47 26.40
CA VAL A 83 -8.35 -8.58 25.66
C VAL A 83 -7.88 -8.04 24.31
N LYS A 84 -6.61 -8.24 23.98
CA LYS A 84 -6.02 -7.85 22.70
C LYS A 84 -6.51 -8.79 21.60
N GLU A 85 -7.67 -8.48 21.01
CA GLU A 85 -8.16 -9.15 19.79
C GLU A 85 -7.87 -8.34 18.52
N ARG A 86 -7.43 -7.08 18.67
CA ARG A 86 -7.05 -6.15 17.59
C ARG A 86 -5.86 -5.29 18.05
N PHE A 87 -5.12 -4.72 17.11
CA PHE A 87 -4.03 -3.80 17.43
C PHE A 87 -4.58 -2.41 17.79
N PHE A 88 -4.00 -1.80 18.81
CA PHE A 88 -4.32 -0.44 19.23
C PHE A 88 -3.46 0.60 18.49
N GLY A 89 -4.04 1.78 18.31
CA GLY A 89 -3.37 2.98 17.85
C GLY A 89 -4.33 4.16 17.86
N LEU A 90 -3.83 5.31 17.41
CA LEU A 90 -4.54 6.58 17.44
C LEU A 90 -5.37 6.76 16.17
N SER A 91 -6.56 7.35 16.32
CA SER A 91 -7.32 7.89 15.19
C SER A 91 -6.70 9.20 14.71
N ASN A 92 -7.03 9.61 13.48
CA ASN A 92 -6.57 10.88 12.90
C ASN A 92 -6.64 12.11 13.86
N PRO A 93 -7.74 12.37 14.59
CA PRO A 93 -7.81 13.50 15.51
C PRO A 93 -7.00 13.32 16.81
N GLN A 94 -6.58 12.10 17.15
CA GLN A 94 -5.86 11.80 18.39
C GLN A 94 -4.35 11.93 18.26
N GLY A 95 -3.78 11.57 17.10
CA GLY A 95 -2.35 11.76 16.86
C GLY A 95 -1.99 13.23 16.66
N ASN A 96 -0.81 13.63 17.12
CA ASN A 96 -0.25 14.92 16.73
C ASN A 96 0.02 14.93 15.23
N HIS A 97 0.40 13.81 14.62
CA HIS A 97 0.65 13.67 13.18
C HIS A 97 -0.42 12.92 12.40
N GLY A 98 -1.23 12.06 13.00
CA GLY A 98 -2.30 11.39 12.26
C GLY A 98 -2.84 10.14 12.92
N GLU A 99 -3.38 9.24 12.09
CA GLU A 99 -3.44 7.82 12.43
C GLU A 99 -2.04 7.30 12.75
N ASP A 100 -1.94 6.47 13.78
CA ASP A 100 -0.63 6.08 14.30
C ASP A 100 -0.77 4.80 15.14
N ILE A 101 -0.24 3.68 14.63
CA ILE A 101 -0.30 2.40 15.32
C ILE A 101 0.73 2.32 16.45
N LYS A 102 0.28 1.94 17.66
CA LYS A 102 1.15 1.90 18.85
C LYS A 102 1.61 0.50 19.26
N GLU A 103 1.22 -0.50 18.48
CA GLU A 103 1.56 -1.90 18.70
C GLU A 103 2.69 -2.34 17.79
N LEU A 104 3.52 -3.26 18.29
CA LEU A 104 4.72 -3.70 17.58
C LEU A 104 4.55 -5.13 17.09
N PHE A 105 4.53 -5.30 15.77
CA PHE A 105 4.54 -6.61 15.13
C PHE A 105 5.30 -6.57 13.81
N TYR A 106 5.74 -7.74 13.35
CA TYR A 106 6.55 -7.88 12.15
C TYR A 106 6.12 -9.09 11.34
N TYR A 107 5.99 -8.90 10.02
CA TYR A 107 5.73 -9.97 9.06
C TYR A 107 7.05 -10.61 8.66
N LEU A 108 7.31 -11.81 9.14
CA LEU A 108 8.62 -12.47 9.01
C LEU A 108 8.68 -13.36 7.77
N ASP A 109 7.57 -14.02 7.44
CA ASP A 109 7.52 -14.95 6.31
C ASP A 109 6.11 -15.14 5.78
N ASN A 110 6.01 -15.45 4.48
CA ASN A 110 4.77 -15.82 3.80
C ASN A 110 5.10 -16.37 2.41
N THR A 111 4.37 -17.36 1.91
CA THR A 111 4.47 -17.81 0.51
C THR A 111 3.28 -17.31 -0.33
N PRO A 112 3.39 -17.19 -1.66
CA PRO A 112 2.30 -16.70 -2.52
C PRO A 112 0.96 -17.41 -2.36
N THR A 113 0.98 -18.71 -2.08
CA THR A 113 -0.20 -19.53 -1.82
C THR A 113 -0.62 -19.57 -0.35
N HIS A 114 0.09 -18.84 0.51
CA HIS A 114 -0.09 -18.84 1.96
C HIS A 114 0.03 -20.25 2.56
N SER A 115 0.86 -21.10 1.94
CA SER A 115 1.14 -22.47 2.37
C SER A 115 1.99 -22.50 3.64
N TYR A 116 2.80 -21.45 3.87
CA TYR A 116 3.45 -21.12 5.13
C TYR A 116 3.36 -19.61 5.38
N MET A 117 3.12 -19.21 6.63
CA MET A 117 3.07 -17.81 7.07
C MET A 117 3.64 -17.69 8.49
N LYS A 118 4.39 -16.63 8.76
CA LYS A 118 4.96 -16.34 10.08
C LYS A 118 4.97 -14.84 10.36
N MET A 119 4.52 -14.48 11.56
CA MET A 119 4.70 -13.15 12.13
C MET A 119 5.06 -13.23 13.61
N VAL A 120 5.54 -12.12 14.17
CA VAL A 120 5.76 -11.98 15.61
C VAL A 120 5.04 -10.74 16.12
N TYR A 121 4.35 -10.88 17.26
CA TYR A 121 3.74 -9.78 18.01
C TYR A 121 4.50 -9.55 19.32
N LYS A 122 4.91 -8.31 19.59
CA LYS A 122 5.61 -7.91 20.81
C LYS A 122 4.58 -7.36 21.81
N TYR A 123 4.17 -8.18 22.77
CA TYR A 123 3.10 -7.82 23.70
C TYR A 123 3.63 -7.56 25.11
N PRO A 124 3.48 -6.35 25.69
CA PRO A 124 3.94 -6.07 27.04
C PRO A 124 3.32 -6.99 28.11
N ILE A 125 4.10 -7.35 29.12
CA ILE A 125 3.62 -8.09 30.31
C ILE A 125 2.81 -7.15 31.22
N ASN A 126 3.13 -5.87 31.24
CA ASN A 126 2.41 -4.84 31.99
C ASN A 126 1.17 -4.33 31.25
N ALA A 127 0.26 -3.68 31.97
CA ALA A 127 -0.91 -3.04 31.37
C ALA A 127 -0.46 -2.06 30.27
N PHE A 128 -1.10 -2.12 29.11
CA PHE A 128 -0.71 -1.33 27.97
C PHE A 128 -1.04 0.17 28.22
N PRO A 129 -0.16 1.12 27.88
CA PRO A 129 -0.27 2.51 28.34
C PRO A 129 -1.19 3.36 27.43
N TYR A 130 -2.43 2.92 27.20
CA TYR A 130 -3.36 3.57 26.27
C TYR A 130 -3.58 5.06 26.56
N ASP A 131 -3.86 5.38 27.83
CA ASP A 131 -4.28 6.72 28.20
C ASP A 131 -3.10 7.71 28.16
N ASP A 132 -1.89 7.23 28.46
CA ASP A 132 -0.65 8.01 28.31
C ASP A 132 -0.36 8.32 26.84
N LEU A 133 -0.42 7.28 25.98
CA LEU A 133 -0.23 7.43 24.53
C LEU A 133 -1.21 8.43 23.91
N VAL A 134 -2.50 8.36 24.27
CA VAL A 134 -3.52 9.28 23.76
C VAL A 134 -3.31 10.70 24.32
N ALA A 135 -3.04 10.84 25.62
CA ALA A 135 -2.94 12.14 26.26
C ALA A 135 -1.70 12.91 25.79
N GLU A 136 -0.53 12.26 25.74
CA GLU A 136 0.71 12.91 25.36
C GLU A 136 0.74 13.27 23.87
N ASN A 137 0.30 12.38 22.97
CA ASN A 137 0.17 12.74 21.55
C ASN A 137 -0.85 13.86 21.33
N GLY A 138 -1.97 13.88 22.07
CA GLY A 138 -2.93 14.98 22.01
C GLY A 138 -2.38 16.32 22.54
N ARG A 139 -1.36 16.30 23.41
CA ARG A 139 -0.69 17.49 23.94
C ARG A 139 0.39 18.03 23.00
N ARG A 140 1.08 17.15 22.28
CA ARG A 140 2.19 17.51 21.37
C ARG A 140 1.71 18.37 20.20
N SER A 141 2.58 19.29 19.80
CA SER A 141 2.40 20.10 18.60
C SER A 141 2.85 19.35 17.34
N LYS A 142 2.50 19.89 16.16
CA LYS A 142 3.02 19.43 14.86
C LYS A 142 4.54 19.61 14.69
N LYS A 143 5.21 20.27 15.62
CA LYS A 143 6.68 20.46 15.57
C LYS A 143 7.43 19.42 16.41
N GLU A 144 6.71 18.65 17.20
CA GLU A 144 7.25 17.56 18.01
C GLU A 144 7.04 16.23 17.28
N PRO A 145 7.95 15.26 17.42
CA PRO A 145 7.75 13.91 16.87
C PRO A 145 6.56 13.22 17.56
N GLU A 146 6.08 12.13 16.98
CA GLU A 146 5.10 11.24 17.59
C GLU A 146 5.64 10.70 18.93
N TYR A 147 4.76 10.47 19.90
CA TYR A 147 5.09 9.81 21.16
C TYR A 147 4.82 8.31 21.01
N GLU A 148 5.88 7.52 20.98
CA GLU A 148 5.84 6.10 20.68
C GLU A 148 5.77 5.21 21.91
N ILE A 149 5.39 3.95 21.72
CA ILE A 149 5.30 2.97 22.82
C ILE A 149 6.62 2.82 23.60
N PHE A 150 7.77 2.99 22.94
CA PHE A 150 9.08 2.96 23.61
C PHE A 150 9.32 4.18 24.52
N ASP A 151 8.76 5.33 24.20
CA ASP A 151 8.93 6.55 25.00
C ASP A 151 8.23 6.43 26.37
N THR A 152 7.22 5.56 26.47
CA THR A 152 6.54 5.24 27.75
C THR A 152 7.42 4.47 28.73
N GLY A 153 8.53 3.90 28.25
CA GLY A 153 9.45 3.07 29.05
C GLY A 153 8.96 1.65 29.31
N ILE A 154 7.80 1.23 28.77
CA ILE A 154 7.24 -0.12 29.03
C ILE A 154 8.14 -1.28 28.56
N PHE A 155 9.09 -1.01 27.66
CA PHE A 155 10.06 -1.99 27.16
C PHE A 155 11.44 -1.90 27.83
N ASN A 156 11.68 -0.97 28.77
CA ASN A 156 13.01 -0.71 29.33
C ASN A 156 13.60 -1.90 30.10
N ASP A 157 12.75 -2.70 30.76
CA ASP A 157 13.14 -3.83 31.60
C ASP A 157 12.94 -5.20 30.94
N ASP A 158 12.74 -5.23 29.62
CA ASP A 158 12.46 -6.45 28.85
C ASP A 158 11.20 -7.21 29.29
N GLU A 159 10.23 -6.48 29.85
CA GLU A 159 8.97 -7.03 30.35
C GLU A 159 7.91 -7.17 29.24
N TYR A 160 8.20 -8.01 28.25
CA TYR A 160 7.30 -8.31 27.14
C TYR A 160 7.37 -9.79 26.72
N PHE A 161 6.34 -10.20 25.98
CA PHE A 161 6.28 -11.46 25.28
C PHE A 161 6.63 -11.29 23.81
N ASP A 162 7.46 -12.19 23.28
CA ASP A 162 7.48 -12.47 21.85
C ASP A 162 6.47 -13.56 21.55
N ILE A 163 5.45 -13.22 20.78
CA ILE A 163 4.41 -14.15 20.37
C ILE A 163 4.60 -14.44 18.90
N PHE A 164 5.28 -15.54 18.58
CA PHE A 164 5.38 -16.03 17.21
C PHE A 164 4.08 -16.73 16.85
N ILE A 165 3.48 -16.31 15.74
CA ILE A 165 2.25 -16.86 15.20
C ILE A 165 2.56 -17.40 13.81
N GLU A 166 2.36 -18.70 13.64
CA GLU A 166 2.67 -19.41 12.41
C GLU A 166 1.45 -20.18 11.91
N TYR A 167 1.27 -20.17 10.59
CA TYR A 167 0.28 -20.97 9.90
C TYR A 167 0.98 -21.83 8.84
N CYS A 168 0.56 -23.08 8.71
CA CYS A 168 0.94 -23.91 7.58
C CYS A 168 -0.26 -24.70 7.06
N LYS A 169 -0.28 -25.01 5.76
CA LYS A 169 -1.38 -25.74 5.13
C LYS A 169 -0.98 -27.19 4.85
N ALA A 170 -1.66 -28.16 5.42
CA ALA A 170 -1.50 -29.55 5.01
C ALA A 170 -2.04 -29.76 3.58
N ASP A 171 -3.22 -29.17 3.30
CA ASP A 171 -3.91 -29.15 1.99
C ASP A 171 -4.75 -27.85 1.88
N HIS A 172 -5.50 -27.66 0.79
CA HIS A 172 -6.29 -26.45 0.46
C HIS A 172 -7.19 -25.95 1.60
N ASN A 173 -7.80 -26.85 2.37
CA ASN A 173 -8.74 -26.54 3.45
C ASN A 173 -8.33 -27.17 4.80
N ASP A 174 -7.04 -27.45 4.97
CA ASP A 174 -6.50 -28.03 6.20
C ASP A 174 -5.31 -27.18 6.67
N ILE A 175 -5.54 -26.43 7.75
CA ILE A 175 -4.68 -25.35 8.21
C ILE A 175 -4.25 -25.67 9.64
N LEU A 176 -2.95 -25.74 9.86
CA LEU A 176 -2.34 -25.87 11.16
C LEU A 176 -1.91 -24.48 11.62
N ALA A 177 -2.10 -24.17 12.89
CA ALA A 177 -1.67 -22.93 13.51
C ALA A 177 -0.86 -23.23 14.77
N ARG A 178 0.28 -22.56 14.90
CA ARG A 178 1.21 -22.69 16.03
C ARG A 178 1.49 -21.32 16.63
N VAL A 179 1.31 -21.21 17.95
CA VAL A 179 1.70 -20.03 18.71
C VAL A 179 2.81 -20.40 19.66
N THR A 180 3.96 -19.73 19.56
CA THR A 180 5.05 -19.86 20.54
C THR A 180 5.22 -18.54 21.27
N VAL A 181 4.99 -18.57 22.58
CA VAL A 181 5.13 -17.41 23.47
C VAL A 181 6.46 -17.52 24.21
N HIS A 182 7.37 -16.60 23.95
CA HIS A 182 8.60 -16.43 24.74
C HIS A 182 8.39 -15.28 25.73
N ASN A 183 8.66 -15.54 27.01
CA ASN A 183 8.74 -14.51 28.02
C ASN A 183 10.17 -13.95 28.03
N ARG A 184 10.34 -12.69 27.62
CA ARG A 184 11.67 -12.04 27.58
C ARG A 184 12.12 -11.50 28.93
N SER A 185 11.20 -11.43 29.89
CA SER A 185 11.48 -10.90 31.21
C SER A 185 12.22 -11.88 32.12
N ARG A 186 12.68 -11.35 33.25
CA ARG A 186 13.33 -12.11 34.34
C ARG A 186 12.34 -12.67 35.36
N GLN A 187 11.04 -12.53 35.14
CA GLN A 187 10.00 -12.99 36.05
C GLN A 187 9.00 -13.88 35.33
N ASP A 188 8.40 -14.81 36.06
CA ASP A 188 7.29 -15.59 35.55
C ASP A 188 6.11 -14.66 35.25
N ALA A 189 5.49 -14.81 34.08
CA ALA A 189 4.46 -13.91 33.62
C ALA A 189 3.21 -14.67 33.15
N PRO A 190 2.01 -14.27 33.60
CA PRO A 190 0.78 -14.89 33.17
C PRO A 190 0.36 -14.38 31.79
N ILE A 191 -0.22 -15.25 30.99
CA ILE A 191 -0.85 -14.91 29.71
C ILE A 191 -2.06 -15.79 29.48
N VAL A 192 -3.14 -15.18 29.01
CA VAL A 192 -4.28 -15.89 28.43
C VAL A 192 -4.15 -15.83 26.91
N ILE A 193 -4.27 -17.00 26.27
CA ILE A 193 -4.24 -17.17 24.82
C ILE A 193 -5.61 -17.67 24.39
N ALA A 194 -6.22 -16.98 23.42
CA ALA A 194 -7.56 -17.24 22.94
C ALA A 194 -7.60 -17.28 21.40
N PRO A 195 -7.21 -18.40 20.75
CA PRO A 195 -7.52 -18.63 19.34
C PRO A 195 -9.04 -18.61 19.14
N THR A 196 -9.51 -17.79 18.22
CA THR A 196 -10.93 -17.47 18.08
C THR A 196 -11.36 -17.69 16.64
N ALA A 197 -12.41 -18.47 16.46
CA ALA A 197 -13.12 -18.66 15.20
C ALA A 197 -14.43 -17.88 15.23
N TRP A 198 -14.82 -17.25 14.13
CA TRP A 198 -16.13 -16.60 14.03
C TRP A 198 -16.63 -16.50 12.59
N PHE A 199 -17.95 -16.38 12.46
CA PHE A 199 -18.58 -16.03 11.20
C PHE A 199 -18.77 -14.51 11.12
N ARG A 200 -18.41 -13.92 9.97
CA ARG A 200 -18.77 -12.52 9.70
C ARG A 200 -20.28 -12.41 9.66
N ASN A 201 -20.83 -11.43 10.39
CA ASN A 201 -22.26 -11.28 10.49
C ASN A 201 -22.86 -10.84 9.16
N ASN A 202 -23.54 -11.76 8.46
CA ASN A 202 -24.23 -11.46 7.21
C ASN A 202 -25.74 -11.79 7.26
N TRP A 203 -26.25 -12.29 8.39
CA TRP A 203 -27.64 -12.70 8.58
C TRP A 203 -28.54 -11.60 9.15
N LYS A 204 -28.01 -10.73 10.03
CA LYS A 204 -28.82 -9.69 10.70
C LYS A 204 -29.36 -8.63 9.75
N TRP A 205 -28.74 -8.45 8.59
CA TRP A 205 -29.02 -7.36 7.64
C TRP A 205 -30.28 -7.57 6.78
N GLY A 206 -30.89 -8.76 6.80
CA GLY A 206 -32.16 -9.03 6.10
C GLY A 206 -32.04 -9.54 4.66
N TYR A 207 -30.83 -9.92 4.24
CA TYR A 207 -30.59 -10.55 2.93
C TYR A 207 -30.52 -12.07 2.96
N ASN A 208 -30.35 -12.66 4.14
CA ASN A 208 -30.19 -14.08 4.35
C ASN A 208 -31.21 -14.57 5.39
N THR A 209 -31.66 -15.82 5.24
CA THR A 209 -32.60 -16.47 6.17
C THR A 209 -31.93 -17.47 7.12
N TYR A 210 -30.64 -17.74 6.92
CA TYR A 210 -29.86 -18.64 7.77
C TYR A 210 -29.15 -17.86 8.87
N LYS A 211 -28.73 -18.58 9.91
CA LYS A 211 -27.72 -18.12 10.87
C LYS A 211 -26.65 -19.21 10.98
N ALA A 212 -25.39 -18.82 10.86
CA ALA A 212 -24.28 -19.75 11.00
C ALA A 212 -24.21 -20.30 12.44
N GLN A 213 -23.54 -21.44 12.65
CA GLN A 213 -23.44 -22.02 13.98
C GLN A 213 -22.13 -22.75 14.19
N MET A 214 -21.60 -22.64 15.40
CA MET A 214 -20.58 -23.51 15.97
C MET A 214 -21.10 -24.13 17.27
N ASN A 215 -20.59 -25.30 17.61
CA ASN A 215 -20.83 -25.95 18.90
C ASN A 215 -19.59 -26.75 19.33
N ALA A 216 -19.50 -27.13 20.61
CA ALA A 216 -18.50 -28.10 21.06
C ALA A 216 -19.13 -29.49 21.14
N SER A 217 -18.59 -30.48 20.41
CA SER A 217 -18.96 -31.89 20.59
C SER A 217 -18.30 -32.53 21.81
N TYR A 218 -17.05 -32.19 22.09
CA TYR A 218 -16.26 -32.65 23.22
C TYR A 218 -15.12 -31.67 23.52
N ASP A 219 -14.42 -31.86 24.63
CA ASP A 219 -13.33 -30.96 25.03
C ASP A 219 -12.18 -31.02 24.02
N GLY A 220 -11.65 -29.84 23.66
CA GLY A 220 -10.62 -29.71 22.62
C GLY A 220 -11.14 -29.69 21.17
N CYS A 221 -12.46 -29.76 20.93
CA CYS A 221 -13.05 -29.72 19.59
C CYS A 221 -14.23 -28.74 19.48
N ILE A 222 -14.20 -27.88 18.47
CA ILE A 222 -15.30 -27.01 18.05
C ILE A 222 -15.74 -27.44 16.64
N ASP A 223 -17.02 -27.78 16.49
CA ASP A 223 -17.66 -28.05 15.21
C ASP A 223 -18.09 -26.76 14.53
N ILE A 224 -17.89 -26.71 13.21
CA ILE A 224 -18.20 -25.57 12.36
C ILE A 224 -19.31 -25.99 11.38
N ASN A 225 -20.52 -25.48 11.63
CA ASN A 225 -21.72 -25.82 10.87
C ASN A 225 -22.09 -24.70 9.91
N HIS A 226 -21.58 -24.79 8.68
CA HIS A 226 -21.97 -23.92 7.58
C HIS A 226 -21.78 -24.62 6.23
N ASP A 227 -22.82 -24.64 5.40
CA ASP A 227 -22.85 -25.42 4.15
C ASP A 227 -21.74 -25.02 3.16
N SER A 228 -21.45 -23.72 3.05
CA SER A 228 -20.45 -23.20 2.11
C SER A 228 -19.01 -23.22 2.62
N ILE A 229 -18.76 -23.65 3.87
CA ILE A 229 -17.42 -23.67 4.45
C ILE A 229 -16.91 -25.09 4.49
N SER A 230 -15.75 -25.34 3.87
CA SER A 230 -15.16 -26.67 3.82
C SER A 230 -14.54 -27.10 5.14
N ILE A 231 -14.01 -26.16 5.94
CA ILE A 231 -13.51 -26.43 7.29
C ILE A 231 -14.70 -26.76 8.20
N LYS A 232 -14.66 -27.93 8.85
CA LYS A 232 -15.74 -28.42 9.73
C LYS A 232 -15.32 -28.59 11.18
N LYS A 233 -14.02 -28.64 11.46
CA LYS A 233 -13.50 -28.87 12.80
C LYS A 233 -12.40 -27.86 13.12
N PHE A 234 -12.39 -27.40 14.37
CA PHE A 234 -11.34 -26.60 14.96
C PHE A 234 -10.87 -27.27 16.26
N TYR A 235 -9.63 -27.77 16.25
CA TYR A 235 -9.03 -28.53 17.34
C TYR A 235 -7.99 -27.73 18.12
N SER A 236 -7.91 -27.99 19.42
CA SER A 236 -6.79 -27.60 20.27
C SER A 236 -6.03 -28.82 20.79
N ARG A 237 -4.70 -28.77 20.74
CA ARG A 237 -3.85 -29.82 21.33
C ARG A 237 -3.95 -29.82 22.85
N ASN A 238 -4.25 -28.67 23.46
CA ASN A 238 -4.44 -28.56 24.89
C ASN A 238 -5.87 -28.96 25.27
N LEU A 239 -6.06 -30.20 25.70
CA LEU A 239 -7.37 -30.73 26.11
C LEU A 239 -7.92 -30.06 27.39
N ALA A 240 -7.09 -29.35 28.16
CA ALA A 240 -7.55 -28.57 29.30
C ALA A 240 -8.09 -27.18 28.90
N ALA A 241 -7.96 -26.79 27.63
CA ALA A 241 -8.46 -25.51 27.14
C ALA A 241 -9.99 -25.46 27.22
N LYS A 242 -10.53 -24.39 27.79
CA LYS A 242 -11.98 -24.24 27.97
C LYS A 242 -12.59 -23.63 26.73
N SER A 243 -13.58 -24.29 26.12
CA SER A 243 -14.32 -23.71 25.01
C SER A 243 -15.36 -22.69 25.50
N ALA A 244 -15.36 -21.51 24.88
CA ALA A 244 -16.25 -20.40 25.18
C ALA A 244 -16.95 -19.93 23.90
N PHE A 245 -18.24 -19.60 24.00
CA PHE A 245 -19.08 -19.30 22.85
C PHE A 245 -19.90 -18.03 23.08
N CYS A 246 -20.04 -17.23 22.04
CA CYS A 246 -20.96 -16.10 21.99
C CYS A 246 -21.43 -15.87 20.55
N GLU A 247 -22.18 -14.81 20.31
CA GLU A 247 -22.64 -14.41 19.00
C GLU A 247 -21.79 -13.26 18.46
N ASN A 248 -21.39 -13.30 17.19
CA ASN A 248 -20.83 -12.12 16.51
C ASN A 248 -21.95 -11.12 16.19
N GLU A 249 -22.57 -10.59 17.24
CA GLU A 249 -23.69 -9.65 17.20
C GLU A 249 -23.40 -8.44 18.08
N THR A 250 -23.79 -7.26 17.58
CA THR A 250 -23.61 -5.99 18.28
C THR A 250 -24.27 -6.00 19.65
N ASN A 251 -23.54 -5.64 20.69
CA ASN A 251 -24.03 -5.48 22.06
C ASN A 251 -24.82 -4.17 22.19
N THR A 252 -26.06 -4.18 21.71
CA THR A 252 -26.93 -2.99 21.72
C THR A 252 -27.25 -2.48 23.14
N PRO A 253 -27.35 -3.30 24.19
CA PRO A 253 -27.45 -2.79 25.56
C PRO A 253 -26.24 -1.96 25.98
N LYS A 254 -25.01 -2.43 25.74
CA LYS A 254 -23.78 -1.72 26.10
C LYS A 254 -23.59 -0.45 25.27
N LEU A 255 -23.87 -0.50 23.96
CA LEU A 255 -23.57 0.61 23.05
C LEU A 255 -24.66 1.68 22.98
N TYR A 256 -25.93 1.30 23.12
CA TYR A 256 -27.07 2.18 22.88
C TYR A 256 -28.06 2.25 24.05
N GLY A 257 -27.74 1.61 25.19
CA GLY A 257 -28.62 1.58 26.36
C GLY A 257 -29.93 0.82 26.11
N ALA A 258 -29.96 -0.07 25.11
CA ALA A 258 -31.13 -0.88 24.82
C ALA A 258 -31.42 -1.87 25.96
N PRO A 259 -32.70 -2.28 26.17
CA PRO A 259 -33.02 -3.33 27.14
C PRO A 259 -32.25 -4.62 26.85
N TYR A 260 -31.73 -5.28 27.89
CA TYR A 260 -31.03 -6.54 27.74
C TYR A 260 -32.00 -7.64 27.27
N PRO A 261 -31.79 -8.24 26.08
CA PRO A 261 -32.57 -9.40 25.69
C PRO A 261 -32.15 -10.60 26.54
N GLY A 262 -33.14 -11.35 27.05
CA GLY A 262 -32.85 -12.58 27.80
C GLY A 262 -32.10 -13.62 26.94
N ASN A 263 -31.23 -14.40 27.56
CA ASN A 263 -30.47 -15.49 26.93
C ASN A 263 -29.67 -15.08 25.67
N THR A 264 -29.07 -13.88 25.67
CA THR A 264 -28.23 -13.41 24.56
C THR A 264 -26.78 -13.21 25.02
N TYR A 265 -25.83 -13.67 24.21
CA TYR A 265 -24.39 -13.62 24.47
C TYR A 265 -23.74 -12.84 23.32
N PHE A 266 -23.44 -11.56 23.53
CA PHE A 266 -22.96 -10.67 22.47
C PHE A 266 -21.47 -10.86 22.15
N LYS A 267 -20.98 -10.17 21.11
CA LYS A 267 -19.63 -10.33 20.53
C LYS A 267 -18.48 -10.20 21.53
N ASP A 268 -18.66 -9.34 22.52
CA ASP A 268 -17.72 -9.05 23.61
C ASP A 268 -17.84 -10.02 24.79
N GLY A 269 -18.76 -10.99 24.72
CA GLY A 269 -19.04 -11.89 25.84
C GLY A 269 -17.86 -12.78 26.23
N ILE A 270 -17.04 -13.23 25.27
CA ILE A 270 -15.80 -13.95 25.55
C ILE A 270 -14.79 -13.04 26.26
N ASN A 271 -14.67 -11.78 25.85
CA ASN A 271 -13.74 -10.81 26.43
C ASN A 271 -14.12 -10.56 27.91
N ASP A 272 -15.38 -10.26 28.18
CA ASP A 272 -15.89 -10.04 29.54
C ASP A 272 -15.75 -11.28 30.43
N HIS A 273 -15.88 -12.48 29.85
CA HIS A 273 -15.66 -13.73 30.57
C HIS A 273 -14.19 -13.92 30.96
N ILE A 274 -13.25 -13.60 30.06
CA ILE A 274 -11.81 -13.69 30.32
C ILE A 274 -11.39 -12.69 31.42
N ILE A 275 -11.82 -11.44 31.32
CA ILE A 275 -11.35 -10.36 32.20
C ILE A 275 -12.06 -10.42 33.57
N TYR A 276 -13.38 -10.60 33.59
CA TYR A 276 -14.20 -10.43 34.78
C TYR A 276 -14.79 -11.74 35.33
N GLY A 277 -14.67 -12.86 34.60
CA GLY A 277 -15.34 -14.12 34.96
C GLY A 277 -16.87 -14.06 34.84
N SER A 278 -17.39 -13.11 34.08
CA SER A 278 -18.83 -12.89 33.91
C SER A 278 -19.54 -14.06 33.21
N ASN A 279 -20.83 -14.23 33.49
CA ASN A 279 -21.69 -15.21 32.81
C ASN A 279 -22.17 -14.68 31.45
N THR A 280 -21.21 -14.32 30.58
CA THR A 280 -21.43 -13.66 29.28
C THR A 280 -21.15 -14.57 28.07
N VAL A 281 -20.85 -15.85 28.33
CA VAL A 281 -20.67 -16.90 27.31
C VAL A 281 -21.80 -17.91 27.39
N ASN A 282 -22.16 -18.50 26.24
CA ASN A 282 -23.29 -19.42 26.14
C ASN A 282 -22.99 -20.76 26.86
N PRO A 283 -23.71 -21.10 27.93
CA PRO A 283 -23.49 -22.35 28.68
C PRO A 283 -23.87 -23.60 27.86
N GLU A 284 -24.67 -23.46 26.81
CA GLU A 284 -24.97 -24.56 25.87
C GLU A 284 -23.81 -24.85 24.90
N LYS A 285 -22.68 -24.12 25.02
CA LYS A 285 -21.50 -24.23 24.16
C LYS A 285 -21.85 -24.12 22.66
N ARG A 286 -22.64 -23.10 22.31
CA ARG A 286 -23.12 -22.81 20.95
C ARG A 286 -23.04 -21.31 20.64
N GLY A 287 -22.74 -20.96 19.39
CA GLY A 287 -22.75 -19.56 18.95
C GLY A 287 -22.21 -19.34 17.54
N THR A 288 -21.99 -18.08 17.16
CA THR A 288 -21.37 -17.69 15.89
C THR A 288 -19.93 -17.18 16.04
N LYS A 289 -19.44 -17.04 17.29
CA LYS A 289 -18.05 -16.77 17.68
C LYS A 289 -17.67 -17.75 18.79
N ALA A 290 -16.52 -18.39 18.67
CA ALA A 290 -16.07 -19.41 19.61
C ALA A 290 -14.55 -19.36 19.79
N SER A 291 -14.08 -19.67 21.00
CA SER A 291 -12.66 -19.67 21.32
C SER A 291 -12.30 -20.80 22.28
N PHE A 292 -11.05 -21.25 22.23
CA PHE A 292 -10.44 -22.00 23.33
C PHE A 292 -9.67 -21.03 24.23
N ILE A 293 -10.02 -20.98 25.52
CA ILE A 293 -9.34 -20.14 26.50
C ILE A 293 -8.26 -20.97 27.20
N ILE A 294 -7.01 -20.56 27.03
CA ILE A 294 -5.83 -21.18 27.63
C ILE A 294 -5.21 -20.15 28.59
N ASP A 295 -5.23 -20.44 29.89
CA ASP A 295 -4.62 -19.62 30.93
C ASP A 295 -3.30 -20.25 31.37
N GLU A 296 -2.19 -19.55 31.15
CA GLU A 296 -0.86 -20.09 31.32
C GLU A 296 0.08 -19.15 32.07
N MET A 297 1.05 -19.76 32.76
CA MET A 297 2.21 -19.08 33.33
C MET A 297 3.43 -19.45 32.50
N ILE A 298 4.08 -18.45 31.91
CA ILE A 298 5.33 -18.64 31.15
C ILE A 298 6.49 -18.26 32.08
N GLY A 299 7.36 -19.22 32.36
CA GLY A 299 8.53 -18.99 33.21
C GLY A 299 9.46 -17.92 32.67
N ALA A 300 10.20 -17.25 33.54
CA ALA A 300 11.21 -16.25 33.17
C ALA A 300 12.20 -16.77 32.11
N GLY A 301 12.36 -16.05 31.00
CA GLY A 301 13.22 -16.45 29.88
C GLY A 301 12.81 -17.74 29.16
N GLN A 302 11.68 -18.37 29.55
CA GLN A 302 11.19 -19.61 28.97
C GLN A 302 10.20 -19.33 27.83
N SER A 303 9.85 -20.39 27.11
CA SER A 303 8.77 -20.36 26.12
C SER A 303 7.83 -21.55 26.24
N LYS A 304 6.60 -21.37 25.78
CA LYS A 304 5.65 -22.47 25.56
C LYS A 304 5.02 -22.37 24.17
N THR A 305 4.67 -23.53 23.62
CA THR A 305 4.07 -23.66 22.29
C THR A 305 2.66 -24.23 22.40
N PHE A 306 1.74 -23.68 21.63
CA PHE A 306 0.33 -24.04 21.58
C PHE A 306 -0.07 -24.31 20.13
N ASP A 307 -0.63 -25.49 19.89
CA ASP A 307 -0.94 -25.99 18.56
C ASP A 307 -2.44 -26.17 18.35
N PHE A 308 -2.89 -25.76 17.17
CA PHE A 308 -4.28 -25.79 16.74
C PHE A 308 -4.39 -26.27 15.29
N ARG A 309 -5.55 -26.83 14.92
CA ARG A 309 -5.80 -27.26 13.55
C ARG A 309 -7.24 -26.97 13.13
N LEU A 310 -7.40 -26.38 11.96
CA LEU A 310 -8.69 -26.22 11.29
C LEU A 310 -8.71 -27.18 10.09
N CYS A 311 -9.62 -28.14 10.07
CA CYS A 311 -9.63 -29.18 9.03
C CYS A 311 -11.04 -29.49 8.51
N PRO A 312 -11.15 -30.12 7.32
CA PRO A 312 -12.43 -30.32 6.67
C PRO A 312 -13.21 -31.52 7.22
N ASP A 313 -12.53 -32.49 7.81
CA ASP A 313 -13.12 -33.74 8.25
C ASP A 313 -12.82 -34.02 9.73
N GLU A 314 -13.66 -34.85 10.35
CA GLU A 314 -13.40 -35.40 11.67
C GLU A 314 -12.23 -36.39 11.63
N THR A 315 -11.38 -36.37 12.66
CA THR A 315 -10.21 -37.24 12.75
C THR A 315 -9.92 -37.55 14.21
N ASP A 316 -9.55 -38.80 14.48
CA ASP A 316 -9.23 -39.26 15.84
C ASP A 316 -7.87 -38.72 16.33
N GLU A 317 -6.94 -38.44 15.41
CA GLU A 317 -5.57 -38.00 15.70
C GLU A 317 -5.26 -36.66 14.99
N PRO A 318 -5.91 -35.55 15.37
CA PRO A 318 -5.81 -34.26 14.65
C PRO A 318 -4.40 -33.66 14.64
N PHE A 319 -3.50 -34.13 15.49
CA PHE A 319 -2.12 -33.63 15.57
C PHE A 319 -1.08 -34.64 15.06
N ASP A 320 -1.50 -35.75 14.45
CA ASP A 320 -0.56 -36.65 13.76
C ASP A 320 0.19 -35.90 12.66
N LYS A 321 1.50 -36.15 12.57
CA LYS A 321 2.46 -35.51 11.63
C LYS A 321 2.51 -33.98 11.66
N PHE A 322 1.96 -33.33 12.68
CA PHE A 322 1.89 -31.86 12.74
C PHE A 322 3.26 -31.20 12.59
N ASP A 323 4.27 -31.68 13.32
CA ASP A 323 5.65 -31.17 13.26
C ASP A 323 6.36 -31.48 11.94
N GLU A 324 6.05 -32.63 11.34
CA GLU A 324 6.56 -33.01 10.01
C GLU A 324 6.02 -32.04 8.95
N ILE A 325 4.70 -31.78 8.94
CA ILE A 325 4.06 -30.86 8.00
C ILE A 325 4.62 -29.45 8.15
N PHE A 326 4.79 -28.95 9.38
CA PHE A 326 5.41 -27.65 9.64
C PHE A 326 6.83 -27.58 9.09
N SER A 327 7.64 -28.61 9.35
CA SER A 327 9.02 -28.69 8.86
C SER A 327 9.07 -28.71 7.34
N THR A 328 8.19 -29.49 6.69
CA THR A 328 8.08 -29.54 5.23
C THR A 328 7.68 -28.19 4.64
N ARG A 329 6.65 -27.53 5.17
CA ARG A 329 6.16 -26.24 4.65
C ARG A 329 7.19 -25.11 4.83
N THR A 330 7.94 -25.14 5.92
CA THR A 330 9.05 -24.20 6.15
C THR A 330 10.17 -24.44 5.12
N ALA A 331 10.58 -25.71 4.92
CA ALA A 331 11.62 -26.04 3.96
C ALA A 331 11.25 -25.70 2.50
N GLU A 332 9.98 -25.89 2.12
CA GLU A 332 9.47 -25.48 0.80
C GLU A 332 9.43 -23.96 0.62
N ALA A 333 9.12 -23.21 1.69
CA ALA A 333 9.21 -21.75 1.67
C ALA A 333 10.67 -21.28 1.51
N ASP A 334 11.60 -21.92 2.21
CA ASP A 334 13.03 -21.66 2.06
C ASP A 334 13.53 -21.99 0.65
N GLU A 335 13.12 -23.12 0.08
CA GLU A 335 13.43 -23.50 -1.31
C GLU A 335 12.93 -22.44 -2.31
N PHE A 336 11.69 -21.97 -2.15
CA PHE A 336 11.09 -20.94 -2.99
C PHE A 336 11.87 -19.62 -2.93
N TYR A 337 12.21 -19.15 -1.74
CA TYR A 337 12.97 -17.91 -1.58
C TYR A 337 14.44 -18.06 -2.00
N ASN A 338 15.07 -19.21 -1.78
CA ASN A 338 16.42 -19.51 -2.29
C ASN A 338 16.48 -19.38 -3.83
N ASP A 339 15.45 -19.85 -4.54
CA ASP A 339 15.37 -19.71 -6.01
C ASP A 339 15.25 -18.24 -6.44
N ILE A 340 14.38 -17.46 -5.80
CA ILE A 340 14.21 -16.02 -6.07
C ILE A 340 15.51 -15.23 -5.77
N GLN A 341 16.15 -15.56 -4.66
CA GLN A 341 17.31 -14.88 -4.08
C GLN A 341 18.66 -15.44 -4.55
N SER A 342 18.66 -16.33 -5.53
CA SER A 342 19.87 -17.01 -6.05
C SER A 342 21.04 -16.10 -6.43
N GLU A 343 20.76 -14.82 -6.73
CA GLU A 343 21.75 -13.80 -7.11
C GLU A 343 22.05 -12.78 -5.99
N THR A 344 21.38 -12.89 -4.84
CA THR A 344 21.57 -12.00 -3.70
C THR A 344 22.70 -12.54 -2.83
N THR A 345 23.73 -11.72 -2.58
CA THR A 345 24.99 -12.21 -2.02
C THR A 345 25.09 -12.11 -0.50
N THR A 346 24.26 -11.30 0.16
CA THR A 346 24.32 -11.10 1.61
C THR A 346 23.06 -11.59 2.31
N GLU A 347 23.19 -12.19 3.49
CA GLU A 347 22.04 -12.63 4.29
C GLU A 347 21.14 -11.46 4.73
N ASP A 348 21.70 -10.27 4.90
CA ASP A 348 20.92 -9.08 5.28
C ASP A 348 19.99 -8.60 4.15
N GLU A 349 20.50 -8.54 2.91
CA GLU A 349 19.66 -8.25 1.73
C GLU A 349 18.57 -9.32 1.54
N ARG A 350 18.92 -10.59 1.75
CA ARG A 350 17.95 -11.70 1.67
C ARG A 350 16.87 -11.57 2.72
N ASN A 351 17.22 -11.20 3.95
CA ASN A 351 16.26 -10.97 5.03
C ASN A 351 15.31 -9.80 4.72
N VAL A 352 15.85 -8.65 4.30
CA VAL A 352 15.04 -7.48 3.91
C VAL A 352 14.10 -7.82 2.76
N GLN A 353 14.60 -8.48 1.71
CA GLN A 353 13.77 -8.82 0.55
C GLN A 353 12.65 -9.81 0.91
N ARG A 354 12.95 -10.85 1.71
CA ARG A 354 11.93 -11.83 2.14
C ARG A 354 10.85 -11.17 2.98
N GLN A 355 11.20 -10.29 3.91
CA GLN A 355 10.21 -9.58 4.73
C GLN A 355 9.40 -8.55 3.92
N ALA A 356 9.97 -7.93 2.88
CA ALA A 356 9.22 -7.08 1.96
C ALA A 356 8.13 -7.88 1.21
N PHE A 357 8.46 -9.08 0.73
CA PHE A 357 7.48 -9.99 0.12
C PHE A 357 6.46 -10.52 1.13
N ALA A 358 6.90 -10.87 2.34
CA ALA A 358 6.02 -11.30 3.41
C ALA A 358 5.00 -10.21 3.74
N GLY A 359 5.43 -8.96 3.89
CA GLY A 359 4.54 -7.83 4.16
C GLY A 359 3.49 -7.60 3.07
N LEU A 360 3.87 -7.66 1.79
CA LEU A 360 2.91 -7.61 0.68
C LEU A 360 1.85 -8.72 0.78
N LEU A 361 2.28 -9.95 1.06
CA LEU A 361 1.40 -11.12 1.15
C LEU A 361 0.48 -11.06 2.38
N TRP A 362 1.00 -10.60 3.52
CA TRP A 362 0.21 -10.35 4.73
C TRP A 362 -0.76 -9.18 4.55
N ASN A 363 -0.43 -8.18 3.72
CA ASN A 363 -1.29 -7.04 3.39
C ASN A 363 -2.39 -7.32 2.36
N LYS A 364 -2.56 -8.58 1.90
CA LYS A 364 -3.76 -8.98 1.15
C LYS A 364 -4.97 -8.96 2.10
N GLN A 365 -6.02 -8.25 1.72
CA GLN A 365 -7.21 -8.07 2.56
C GLN A 365 -8.48 -8.37 1.77
N PHE A 366 -9.45 -9.05 2.39
CA PHE A 366 -10.82 -9.06 1.88
C PHE A 366 -11.41 -7.65 2.02
N TYR A 367 -11.71 -7.03 0.89
CA TYR A 367 -12.29 -5.70 0.85
C TYR A 367 -13.67 -5.77 0.19
N HIS A 368 -14.70 -5.44 0.98
CA HIS A 368 -16.08 -5.43 0.52
C HIS A 368 -16.71 -4.08 0.82
N TYR A 369 -17.14 -3.39 -0.23
CA TYR A 369 -17.81 -2.10 -0.12
C TYR A 369 -18.74 -1.95 -1.32
N ASN A 370 -20.04 -2.00 -1.05
CA ASN A 370 -21.06 -1.76 -2.07
C ASN A 370 -21.66 -0.38 -1.78
N VAL A 371 -21.19 0.63 -2.51
CA VAL A 371 -21.54 2.03 -2.26
C VAL A 371 -23.05 2.24 -2.33
N GLY A 372 -23.72 1.65 -3.33
CA GLY A 372 -25.15 1.82 -3.48
C GLY A 372 -25.98 1.22 -2.35
N LYS A 373 -25.57 0.05 -1.83
CA LYS A 373 -26.18 -0.53 -0.62
C LYS A 373 -25.86 0.29 0.62
N TRP A 374 -24.62 0.76 0.77
CA TRP A 374 -24.19 1.56 1.91
C TRP A 374 -24.91 2.92 1.99
N LEU A 375 -25.17 3.56 0.85
CA LEU A 375 -25.95 4.79 0.75
C LEU A 375 -27.42 4.57 1.12
N LYS A 376 -27.99 3.44 0.71
CA LYS A 376 -29.42 3.10 0.93
C LYS A 376 -29.71 2.53 2.32
N GLY A 377 -28.73 1.86 2.94
CA GLY A 377 -28.93 1.00 4.11
C GLY A 377 -29.30 -0.45 3.73
N ASP A 378 -29.39 -1.30 4.74
CA ASP A 378 -29.77 -2.72 4.61
C ASP A 378 -31.27 -2.91 4.98
N PRO A 379 -31.96 -3.97 4.51
CA PRO A 379 -33.37 -4.22 4.78
C PRO A 379 -33.78 -4.19 6.26
N ASN A 380 -32.93 -4.69 7.15
CA ASN A 380 -33.16 -4.69 8.60
C ASN A 380 -32.35 -3.62 9.35
N HIS A 381 -31.66 -2.72 8.63
CA HIS A 381 -30.85 -1.66 9.23
C HIS A 381 -30.93 -0.41 8.37
N GLU A 382 -31.78 0.53 8.79
CA GLU A 382 -31.90 1.83 8.11
C GLU A 382 -30.61 2.64 8.27
N ALA A 383 -30.21 3.31 7.20
CA ALA A 383 -29.08 4.24 7.19
C ALA A 383 -29.61 5.66 6.90
N PRO A 384 -30.07 6.43 7.91
CA PRO A 384 -30.62 7.75 7.68
C PRO A 384 -29.52 8.74 7.28
N ARG A 385 -29.29 8.89 5.97
CA ARG A 385 -28.34 9.87 5.42
C ARG A 385 -29.00 11.25 5.32
N ASN A 386 -28.29 12.29 5.76
CA ASN A 386 -28.70 13.67 5.51
C ASN A 386 -28.05 14.18 4.21
N PHE A 387 -28.76 14.06 3.08
CA PHE A 387 -28.26 14.55 1.79
C PHE A 387 -28.25 16.09 1.66
N ASN A 388 -28.76 16.82 2.67
CA ASN A 388 -28.53 18.27 2.77
C ASN A 388 -27.16 18.60 3.37
N GLU A 389 -26.52 17.61 4.02
CA GLU A 389 -25.14 17.65 4.46
C GLU A 389 -24.25 16.87 3.50
N TYR A 390 -22.94 16.89 3.76
CA TYR A 390 -21.97 16.15 2.96
C TYR A 390 -22.12 14.63 3.18
N VAL A 391 -22.41 13.91 2.09
CA VAL A 391 -22.40 12.44 2.05
C VAL A 391 -21.32 12.01 1.07
N ARG A 392 -20.40 11.15 1.51
CA ARG A 392 -19.30 10.67 0.67
C ARG A 392 -19.79 9.81 -0.48
N ASN A 393 -19.07 9.85 -1.58
CA ASN A 393 -19.12 8.85 -2.65
C ASN A 393 -20.49 8.69 -3.36
N THR A 394 -21.36 9.70 -3.34
CA THR A 394 -22.69 9.65 -3.98
C THR A 394 -22.66 9.34 -5.47
N GLU A 395 -21.61 9.80 -6.17
CA GLU A 395 -21.41 9.56 -7.61
C GLU A 395 -21.05 8.11 -7.97
N TRP A 396 -20.72 7.29 -6.96
CA TRP A 396 -20.18 5.94 -7.14
C TRP A 396 -21.17 4.83 -6.79
N ASN A 397 -22.48 5.10 -6.88
CA ASN A 397 -23.55 4.14 -6.56
C ASN A 397 -23.42 2.74 -7.23
N HIS A 398 -22.73 2.67 -8.38
CA HIS A 398 -22.48 1.42 -9.12
C HIS A 398 -21.31 0.60 -8.56
N LEU A 399 -20.43 1.20 -7.74
CA LEU A 399 -19.21 0.56 -7.24
C LEU A 399 -19.55 -0.60 -6.30
N HIS A 400 -18.97 -1.75 -6.59
CA HIS A 400 -19.15 -2.97 -5.81
C HIS A 400 -17.84 -3.71 -5.64
N ASN A 401 -17.11 -3.39 -4.57
CA ASN A 401 -15.93 -4.15 -4.19
C ASN A 401 -16.35 -5.40 -3.41
N LYS A 402 -15.79 -6.57 -3.73
CA LYS A 402 -15.92 -7.80 -2.95
C LYS A 402 -14.84 -8.82 -3.33
N ASP A 403 -13.60 -8.42 -3.14
CA ASP A 403 -12.44 -9.16 -3.64
C ASP A 403 -11.30 -9.15 -2.61
N ILE A 404 -10.31 -10.02 -2.80
CA ILE A 404 -9.03 -9.91 -2.09
C ILE A 404 -8.17 -8.88 -2.81
N ILE A 405 -7.80 -7.82 -2.12
CA ILE A 405 -7.04 -6.69 -2.66
C ILE A 405 -5.78 -6.48 -1.83
N SER A 406 -4.66 -6.13 -2.46
CA SER A 406 -3.46 -5.70 -1.74
C SER A 406 -3.63 -4.28 -1.21
N MET A 407 -3.49 -4.11 0.11
CA MET A 407 -3.55 -2.81 0.78
C MET A 407 -2.16 -2.17 0.90
N PRO A 408 -2.03 -0.84 1.02
CA PRO A 408 -0.77 -0.20 1.41
C PRO A 408 -0.27 -0.76 2.75
N ASP A 409 -1.16 -0.82 3.73
CA ASP A 409 -1.05 -1.58 4.98
C ASP A 409 -2.45 -1.98 5.49
N LYS A 410 -2.57 -2.84 6.51
CA LYS A 410 -3.88 -3.31 7.01
C LYS A 410 -4.40 -2.60 8.25
N TRP A 411 -3.70 -1.60 8.76
CA TRP A 411 -4.08 -0.87 9.97
C TRP A 411 -4.37 0.62 9.69
N GLU A 412 -3.44 1.39 9.12
CA GLU A 412 -3.66 2.82 8.80
C GLU A 412 -4.50 2.99 7.54
N TYR A 413 -4.13 2.26 6.49
CA TYR A 413 -4.78 2.25 5.19
C TYR A 413 -5.48 0.90 4.89
N PRO A 414 -6.45 0.42 5.71
CA PRO A 414 -7.18 -0.84 5.49
C PRO A 414 -8.21 -0.72 4.34
N TRP A 415 -7.84 0.00 3.30
CA TRP A 415 -8.53 0.32 2.07
C TRP A 415 -7.51 0.50 0.94
N TYR A 416 -7.92 0.28 -0.31
CA TYR A 416 -7.00 0.41 -1.44
C TYR A 416 -6.92 1.86 -1.93
N ALA A 417 -5.74 2.23 -2.43
CA ALA A 417 -5.55 3.35 -3.34
C ALA A 417 -5.08 2.85 -4.69
N THR A 418 -5.66 3.38 -5.77
CA THR A 418 -5.41 2.87 -7.14
C THR A 418 -3.95 3.03 -7.59
N TRP A 419 -3.31 4.13 -7.21
CA TRP A 419 -1.92 4.37 -7.60
C TRP A 419 -0.94 3.55 -6.75
N ASP A 420 -1.15 3.41 -5.44
CA ASP A 420 -0.43 2.48 -4.57
C ASP A 420 -0.42 1.06 -5.15
N LEU A 421 -1.61 0.54 -5.49
CA LEU A 421 -1.76 -0.82 -6.01
C LEU A 421 -0.91 -1.07 -7.26
N ALA A 422 -0.74 -0.04 -8.11
CA ALA A 422 0.12 -0.15 -9.27
C ALA A 422 1.59 -0.37 -8.88
N PHE A 423 2.08 0.26 -7.81
CA PHE A 423 3.43 0.00 -7.27
C PHE A 423 3.53 -1.35 -6.58
N HIS A 424 2.49 -1.84 -5.91
CA HIS A 424 2.49 -3.16 -5.25
C HIS A 424 2.66 -4.29 -6.28
N CYS A 425 2.03 -4.14 -7.45
CA CYS A 425 2.00 -5.17 -8.49
C CYS A 425 3.39 -5.46 -9.10
N VAL A 426 4.31 -4.50 -9.09
CA VAL A 426 5.67 -4.69 -9.63
C VAL A 426 6.48 -5.71 -8.82
N PRO A 427 6.69 -5.58 -7.49
CA PRO A 427 7.30 -6.63 -6.69
C PRO A 427 6.44 -7.90 -6.63
N PHE A 428 5.10 -7.82 -6.60
CA PHE A 428 4.27 -9.03 -6.70
C PHE A 428 4.56 -9.85 -7.95
N SER A 429 4.80 -9.20 -9.10
CA SER A 429 5.11 -9.94 -10.33
C SER A 429 6.40 -10.76 -10.27
N ILE A 430 7.25 -10.56 -9.26
CA ILE A 430 8.43 -11.41 -9.03
C ILE A 430 8.01 -12.77 -8.43
N ILE A 431 6.98 -12.80 -7.59
CA ILE A 431 6.58 -13.97 -6.79
C ILE A 431 5.21 -14.57 -7.18
N ASP A 432 4.32 -13.78 -7.78
CA ASP A 432 2.94 -14.14 -8.17
C ASP A 432 2.43 -13.21 -9.29
N GLY A 433 2.94 -13.42 -10.51
CA GLY A 433 2.56 -12.63 -11.70
C GLY A 433 1.07 -12.68 -12.03
N GLU A 434 0.39 -13.80 -11.77
CA GLU A 434 -1.06 -13.93 -11.98
C GLU A 434 -1.85 -13.03 -11.02
N PHE A 435 -1.50 -13.01 -9.73
CA PHE A 435 -2.14 -12.10 -8.78
C PHE A 435 -1.92 -10.64 -9.17
N ALA A 436 -0.69 -10.23 -9.51
CA ALA A 436 -0.38 -8.87 -9.95
C ALA A 436 -1.23 -8.43 -11.15
N LYS A 437 -1.31 -9.26 -12.20
CA LYS A 437 -2.17 -9.01 -13.37
C LYS A 437 -3.65 -8.94 -12.99
N GLY A 438 -4.10 -9.81 -12.09
CA GLY A 438 -5.46 -9.82 -11.56
C GLY A 438 -5.85 -8.52 -10.84
N GLN A 439 -4.96 -7.98 -10.01
CA GLN A 439 -5.16 -6.72 -9.28
C GLN A 439 -5.28 -5.51 -10.23
N LEU A 440 -4.42 -5.43 -11.24
CA LEU A 440 -4.47 -4.36 -12.25
C LEU A 440 -5.73 -4.42 -13.11
N LEU A 441 -6.18 -5.62 -13.47
CA LEU A 441 -7.47 -5.79 -14.17
C LEU A 441 -8.66 -5.47 -13.26
N LEU A 442 -8.57 -5.77 -11.97
CA LEU A 442 -9.69 -5.64 -11.02
C LEU A 442 -10.26 -4.22 -11.01
N LEU A 443 -9.40 -3.21 -10.90
CA LEU A 443 -9.82 -1.81 -10.85
C LEU A 443 -10.42 -1.29 -12.17
N THR A 444 -10.26 -2.05 -13.26
CA THR A 444 -10.79 -1.71 -14.58
C THR A 444 -12.11 -2.39 -14.92
N LYS A 445 -12.62 -3.24 -14.02
CA LYS A 445 -13.89 -3.96 -14.23
C LYS A 445 -15.07 -2.99 -14.19
N GLU A 446 -16.17 -3.37 -14.83
CA GLU A 446 -17.38 -2.55 -15.02
C GLU A 446 -18.06 -2.14 -13.70
N TRP A 447 -17.83 -2.90 -12.63
CA TRP A 447 -18.34 -2.62 -11.29
C TRP A 447 -17.30 -1.99 -10.35
N TYR A 448 -16.11 -1.66 -10.88
CA TYR A 448 -15.04 -0.91 -10.21
C TYR A 448 -14.82 0.46 -10.86
N MET A 449 -14.61 0.48 -12.16
CA MET A 449 -14.42 1.69 -12.95
C MET A 449 -15.74 2.44 -13.11
N HIS A 450 -15.71 3.75 -12.93
CA HIS A 450 -16.86 4.59 -13.20
C HIS A 450 -17.27 4.48 -14.68
N PRO A 451 -18.58 4.48 -15.02
CA PRO A 451 -19.06 4.43 -16.41
C PRO A 451 -18.52 5.51 -17.36
N ASN A 452 -17.85 6.54 -16.84
CA ASN A 452 -17.23 7.61 -17.62
C ASN A 452 -15.75 7.33 -17.93
N GLY A 453 -15.18 6.22 -17.46
CA GLY A 453 -13.77 5.84 -17.59
C GLY A 453 -12.90 6.11 -16.37
N GLN A 454 -13.38 6.78 -15.32
CA GLN A 454 -12.59 7.08 -14.12
C GLN A 454 -12.28 5.81 -13.30
N LEU A 455 -11.03 5.66 -12.86
CA LEU A 455 -10.67 4.66 -11.86
C LEU A 455 -10.95 5.22 -10.44
N PRO A 456 -11.48 4.41 -9.51
CA PRO A 456 -11.76 4.86 -8.14
C PRO A 456 -10.47 5.23 -7.42
N ALA A 457 -10.35 6.43 -6.85
CA ALA A 457 -9.09 6.83 -6.22
C ALA A 457 -8.79 6.04 -4.92
N TYR A 458 -9.57 6.30 -3.86
CA TYR A 458 -9.46 5.64 -2.56
C TYR A 458 -10.77 5.75 -1.75
N GLU A 459 -10.91 4.98 -0.65
CA GLU A 459 -12.17 4.83 0.10
C GLU A 459 -12.79 6.18 0.55
N TRP A 460 -11.95 7.10 1.03
CA TRP A 460 -12.39 8.41 1.54
C TRP A 460 -12.91 9.36 0.46
N ASN A 461 -12.43 9.24 -0.79
CA ASN A 461 -12.90 10.03 -1.91
C ASN A 461 -12.65 9.31 -3.24
N LEU A 462 -13.63 8.55 -3.71
CA LEU A 462 -13.49 7.77 -4.94
C LEU A 462 -13.37 8.65 -6.20
N SER A 463 -13.91 9.86 -6.16
CA SER A 463 -13.88 10.83 -7.27
C SER A 463 -12.57 11.62 -7.39
N ASP A 464 -11.65 11.43 -6.45
CA ASP A 464 -10.37 12.11 -6.48
C ASP A 464 -9.50 11.67 -7.66
N VAL A 465 -8.35 12.30 -7.80
CA VAL A 465 -7.40 12.04 -8.89
C VAL A 465 -6.08 11.55 -8.32
N ASN A 466 -5.65 10.37 -8.76
CA ASN A 466 -4.31 9.87 -8.49
C ASN A 466 -3.43 9.91 -9.77
N PRO A 467 -2.10 9.82 -9.64
CA PRO A 467 -1.22 9.67 -10.79
C PRO A 467 -1.63 8.46 -11.65
N PRO A 468 -1.82 8.62 -12.98
CA PRO A 468 -2.23 7.55 -13.90
C PRO A 468 -1.09 6.57 -14.24
N VAL A 469 -0.40 6.05 -13.24
CA VAL A 469 0.72 5.10 -13.37
C VAL A 469 0.27 3.66 -13.68
N HIS A 470 -1.04 3.42 -13.79
CA HIS A 470 -1.61 2.10 -14.03
C HIS A 470 -1.10 1.46 -15.35
N ALA A 471 -1.01 2.24 -16.43
CA ALA A 471 -0.48 1.76 -17.72
C ALA A 471 0.98 1.32 -17.62
N TRP A 472 1.81 2.09 -16.90
CA TRP A 472 3.21 1.75 -16.64
C TRP A 472 3.31 0.42 -15.90
N SER A 473 2.56 0.28 -14.80
CA SER A 473 2.58 -0.95 -14.00
C SER A 473 2.12 -2.16 -14.82
N CYS A 474 1.06 -2.03 -15.61
CA CYS A 474 0.59 -3.08 -16.51
C CYS A 474 1.67 -3.55 -17.48
N PHE A 475 2.35 -2.61 -18.14
CA PHE A 475 3.42 -2.97 -19.06
C PHE A 475 4.63 -3.58 -18.33
N ARG A 476 4.97 -3.05 -17.15
CA ARG A 476 6.09 -3.56 -16.34
C ARG A 476 5.85 -4.98 -15.85
N VAL A 477 4.67 -5.25 -15.29
CA VAL A 477 4.23 -6.59 -14.85
C VAL A 477 4.20 -7.55 -16.04
N PHE A 478 3.66 -7.13 -17.19
CA PHE A 478 3.65 -7.94 -18.41
C PHE A 478 5.07 -8.35 -18.84
N LYS A 479 6.04 -7.44 -18.86
CA LYS A 479 7.43 -7.78 -19.24
C LYS A 479 8.16 -8.61 -18.20
N ILE A 480 7.86 -8.45 -16.91
CA ILE A 480 8.42 -9.30 -15.85
C ILE A 480 7.87 -10.74 -15.99
N ASP A 481 6.55 -10.87 -16.12
CA ASP A 481 5.86 -12.15 -16.31
C ASP A 481 6.31 -12.86 -17.59
N GLU A 482 6.43 -12.13 -18.71
CA GLU A 482 6.95 -12.67 -19.97
C GLU A 482 8.36 -13.24 -19.80
N LYS A 483 9.23 -12.52 -19.08
CA LYS A 483 10.59 -12.98 -18.83
C LYS A 483 10.64 -14.24 -17.97
N GLN A 484 9.79 -14.32 -16.95
CA GLN A 484 9.75 -15.48 -16.04
C GLN A 484 9.12 -16.72 -16.70
N ASN A 485 8.07 -16.52 -17.50
CA ASN A 485 7.32 -17.62 -18.13
C ASN A 485 7.82 -17.95 -19.54
N GLY A 486 8.73 -17.15 -20.10
CA GLY A 486 9.30 -17.32 -21.45
C GLY A 486 8.32 -17.02 -22.59
N LYS A 487 7.13 -16.47 -22.31
CA LYS A 487 6.10 -16.14 -23.31
C LYS A 487 5.26 -14.93 -22.88
N PRO A 488 4.80 -14.09 -23.82
CA PRO A 488 3.93 -12.96 -23.52
C PRO A 488 2.50 -13.38 -23.22
N ASP A 489 1.86 -12.74 -22.23
CA ASP A 489 0.42 -12.85 -21.97
C ASP A 489 -0.34 -11.73 -22.71
N LEU A 490 -0.55 -11.94 -24.02
CA LEU A 490 -1.22 -10.97 -24.88
C LEU A 490 -2.66 -10.70 -24.44
N LEU A 491 -3.36 -11.72 -23.94
CA LEU A 491 -4.76 -11.58 -23.52
C LEU A 491 -4.90 -10.59 -22.35
N PHE A 492 -3.99 -10.66 -21.36
CA PHE A 492 -3.94 -9.67 -20.29
C PHE A 492 -3.72 -8.25 -20.86
N LEU A 493 -2.71 -8.12 -21.74
CA LEU A 493 -2.30 -6.82 -22.27
C LEU A 493 -3.41 -6.17 -23.12
N GLU A 494 -4.10 -6.96 -23.95
CA GLU A 494 -5.24 -6.49 -24.75
C GLU A 494 -6.41 -6.06 -23.86
N LYS A 495 -6.78 -6.88 -22.87
CA LYS A 495 -7.89 -6.57 -21.94
C LYS A 495 -7.67 -5.23 -21.25
N VAL A 496 -6.47 -5.04 -20.69
CA VAL A 496 -6.18 -3.82 -19.93
C VAL A 496 -6.03 -2.62 -20.84
N PHE A 497 -5.45 -2.79 -22.04
CA PHE A 497 -5.33 -1.71 -23.03
C PHE A 497 -6.68 -1.09 -23.39
N GLN A 498 -7.70 -1.92 -23.67
CA GLN A 498 -9.04 -1.43 -24.01
C GLN A 498 -9.68 -0.63 -22.85
N LYS A 499 -9.47 -1.06 -21.61
CA LYS A 499 -9.97 -0.34 -20.43
C LYS A 499 -9.22 0.96 -20.17
N LEU A 500 -7.91 0.94 -20.32
CA LEU A 500 -7.08 2.13 -20.18
C LEU A 500 -7.33 3.14 -21.31
N LEU A 501 -7.83 2.75 -22.47
CA LEU A 501 -8.31 3.69 -23.48
C LEU A 501 -9.50 4.53 -22.97
N LEU A 502 -10.43 3.92 -22.23
CA LEU A 502 -11.55 4.62 -21.60
C LEU A 502 -11.05 5.59 -20.54
N ASN A 503 -10.12 5.16 -19.69
CA ASN A 503 -9.55 6.00 -18.66
C ASN A 503 -8.73 7.17 -19.24
N PHE A 504 -7.90 6.91 -20.25
CA PHE A 504 -7.18 7.97 -20.96
C PHE A 504 -8.15 9.00 -21.56
N THR A 505 -9.25 8.54 -22.15
CA THR A 505 -10.28 9.43 -22.73
C THR A 505 -11.00 10.24 -21.65
N TRP A 506 -11.25 9.64 -20.48
CA TRP A 506 -11.76 10.38 -19.32
C TRP A 506 -10.83 11.52 -18.91
N TRP A 507 -9.52 11.25 -18.82
CA TRP A 507 -8.52 12.27 -18.50
C TRP A 507 -8.55 13.44 -19.49
N VAL A 508 -8.52 13.14 -20.79
CA VAL A 508 -8.62 14.14 -21.87
C VAL A 508 -9.90 14.98 -21.78
N ASN A 509 -11.03 14.38 -21.39
CA ASN A 509 -12.30 15.10 -21.37
C ASN A 509 -12.61 15.80 -20.04
N ARG A 510 -12.01 15.37 -18.92
CA ARG A 510 -12.40 15.82 -17.58
C ARG A 510 -11.29 16.52 -16.80
N LYS A 511 -10.04 16.34 -17.20
CA LYS A 511 -8.86 16.87 -16.51
C LYS A 511 -8.01 17.80 -17.38
N ASP A 512 -8.41 18.01 -18.63
CA ASP A 512 -7.95 19.11 -19.48
C ASP A 512 -9.05 20.18 -19.54
N LYS A 513 -9.00 21.16 -18.62
CA LYS A 513 -10.08 22.15 -18.39
C LYS A 513 -10.41 22.96 -19.65
N ASN A 514 -9.40 23.26 -20.47
CA ASN A 514 -9.49 24.19 -21.59
C ASN A 514 -9.38 23.49 -22.95
N GLY A 515 -9.20 22.17 -22.99
CA GLY A 515 -8.97 21.41 -24.23
C GLY A 515 -7.62 21.74 -24.88
N LYS A 516 -6.63 22.12 -24.08
CA LYS A 516 -5.30 22.60 -24.52
C LYS A 516 -4.19 21.57 -24.28
N ASN A 517 -4.53 20.35 -23.87
CA ASN A 517 -3.60 19.29 -23.46
C ASN A 517 -2.73 19.68 -22.25
N ILE A 518 -3.27 20.51 -21.35
CA ILE A 518 -2.70 20.78 -20.03
C ILE A 518 -3.60 20.13 -19.00
N PHE A 519 -3.02 19.29 -18.15
CA PHE A 519 -3.78 18.43 -17.26
C PHE A 519 -3.54 18.76 -15.82
N GLY A 520 -4.60 18.69 -15.02
CA GLY A 520 -4.51 18.85 -13.59
C GLY A 520 -5.81 18.55 -12.86
N GLY A 521 -5.80 18.90 -11.58
CA GLY A 521 -6.92 18.75 -10.65
C GLY A 521 -6.61 17.70 -9.60
N GLY A 522 -7.01 17.99 -8.36
CA GLY A 522 -6.56 17.18 -7.22
C GLY A 522 -5.17 17.58 -6.75
N PHE A 523 -4.74 16.89 -5.70
CA PHE A 523 -3.35 16.89 -5.23
C PHE A 523 -2.49 15.82 -5.94
N LEU A 524 -3.10 14.94 -6.75
CA LEU A 524 -2.43 13.90 -7.53
C LEU A 524 -1.54 12.99 -6.67
N GLY A 525 -1.99 12.60 -5.48
CA GLY A 525 -1.21 11.77 -4.56
C GLY A 525 -0.08 12.52 -3.82
N LEU A 526 0.07 13.83 -4.06
CA LEU A 526 1.09 14.70 -3.45
C LEU A 526 0.45 15.76 -2.52
N ASP A 527 -0.10 15.32 -1.39
CA ASP A 527 -0.99 16.05 -0.48
C ASP A 527 -0.59 17.52 -0.23
N ASN A 528 0.51 17.77 0.47
CA ASN A 528 0.92 19.10 0.90
C ASN A 528 2.05 19.70 0.02
N ILE A 529 2.30 19.18 -1.19
CA ILE A 529 3.46 19.57 -2.02
C ILE A 529 3.44 21.03 -2.45
N GLY A 530 2.24 21.59 -2.64
CA GLY A 530 2.02 22.95 -3.11
C GLY A 530 2.09 23.99 -1.98
N ALA A 531 2.17 25.27 -2.36
CA ALA A 531 2.09 26.37 -1.41
C ALA A 531 0.71 26.50 -0.75
N PHE A 532 -0.33 26.06 -1.44
CA PHE A 532 -1.72 26.03 -0.99
C PHE A 532 -2.39 24.73 -1.48
N ASP A 533 -3.57 24.43 -0.94
CA ASP A 533 -4.37 23.28 -1.38
C ASP A 533 -4.72 23.41 -2.87
N ARG A 534 -4.25 22.46 -3.68
CA ARG A 534 -4.45 22.43 -5.13
C ARG A 534 -5.92 22.25 -5.55
N ASN A 535 -6.79 21.85 -4.62
CA ASN A 535 -8.24 21.79 -4.80
C ASN A 535 -8.97 23.08 -4.44
N MET A 536 -8.26 24.08 -3.89
CA MET A 536 -8.87 25.35 -3.53
C MET A 536 -9.42 26.05 -4.77
N GLU A 537 -10.68 26.48 -4.71
CA GLU A 537 -11.24 27.38 -5.71
C GLU A 537 -10.61 28.76 -5.57
N LEU A 538 -9.79 29.13 -6.55
CA LEU A 538 -9.15 30.43 -6.60
C LEU A 538 -10.14 31.49 -7.10
N LYS A 539 -10.07 32.69 -6.53
CA LYS A 539 -10.97 33.82 -6.87
C LYS A 539 -10.70 34.33 -8.29
N ASP A 540 -11.63 35.13 -8.80
CA ASP A 540 -11.46 35.90 -10.04
C ASP A 540 -11.11 35.07 -11.30
N GLY A 541 -11.57 33.81 -11.36
CA GLY A 541 -11.34 32.92 -12.50
C GLY A 541 -9.93 32.34 -12.60
N GLN A 542 -9.09 32.56 -11.58
CA GLN A 542 -7.74 32.03 -11.51
C GLN A 542 -7.76 30.50 -11.47
N HIS A 543 -6.73 29.87 -12.02
CA HIS A 543 -6.55 28.42 -11.94
C HIS A 543 -5.09 28.02 -12.04
N LEU A 544 -4.78 26.86 -11.48
CA LEU A 544 -3.45 26.28 -11.48
C LEU A 544 -3.30 25.33 -12.67
N GLU A 545 -2.28 25.57 -13.49
CA GLU A 545 -1.79 24.62 -14.48
C GLU A 545 -0.67 23.81 -13.84
N GLN A 546 -0.89 22.49 -13.74
CA GLN A 546 -0.05 21.57 -12.98
C GLN A 546 1.00 20.91 -13.87
N ALA A 547 2.28 21.06 -13.51
CA ALA A 547 3.38 20.49 -14.31
C ALA A 547 3.44 18.97 -14.18
N ASP A 548 3.17 18.43 -13.00
CA ASP A 548 3.09 17.00 -12.74
C ASP A 548 1.89 16.35 -13.43
N GLY A 549 0.68 16.92 -13.29
CA GLY A 549 -0.52 16.40 -13.96
C GLY A 549 -0.35 16.23 -15.47
N THR A 550 0.23 17.24 -16.12
CA THR A 550 0.53 17.21 -17.56
C THR A 550 1.63 16.18 -17.90
N SER A 551 2.68 16.11 -17.07
CA SER A 551 3.76 15.13 -17.24
C SER A 551 3.30 13.69 -17.07
N TRP A 552 2.40 13.42 -16.13
CA TRP A 552 1.80 12.11 -15.95
C TRP A 552 1.00 11.68 -17.17
N MET A 553 0.28 12.60 -17.80
CA MET A 553 -0.45 12.31 -19.03
C MET A 553 0.47 12.09 -20.24
N ALA A 554 1.60 12.79 -20.31
CA ALA A 554 2.64 12.49 -21.30
C ALA A 554 3.20 11.08 -21.11
N MET A 555 3.53 10.70 -19.86
CA MET A 555 3.96 9.35 -19.51
C MET A 555 2.86 8.32 -19.85
N TYR A 556 1.59 8.60 -19.55
CA TYR A 556 0.48 7.71 -19.86
C TYR A 556 0.32 7.51 -21.38
N ALA A 557 0.40 8.59 -22.17
CA ALA A 557 0.36 8.50 -23.63
C ALA A 557 1.50 7.63 -24.17
N LEU A 558 2.72 7.82 -23.66
CA LEU A 558 3.89 7.02 -24.02
C LEU A 558 3.76 5.54 -23.64
N ASN A 559 3.26 5.23 -22.44
CA ASN A 559 3.01 3.85 -22.02
C ASN A 559 1.94 3.18 -22.90
N MET A 560 0.86 3.89 -23.23
CA MET A 560 -0.19 3.37 -24.11
C MET A 560 0.32 3.16 -25.54
N MET A 561 1.17 4.06 -26.04
CA MET A 561 1.88 3.87 -27.31
C MET A 561 2.73 2.60 -27.25
N ARG A 562 3.55 2.43 -26.21
CA ARG A 562 4.42 1.26 -26.06
C ARG A 562 3.65 -0.05 -25.99
N ILE A 563 2.53 -0.08 -25.25
CA ILE A 563 1.63 -1.24 -25.20
C ILE A 563 1.05 -1.52 -26.59
N ALA A 564 0.56 -0.50 -27.31
CA ALA A 564 0.02 -0.67 -28.65
C ALA A 564 1.07 -1.18 -29.65
N MET A 565 2.31 -0.70 -29.57
CA MET A 565 3.43 -1.22 -30.37
C MET A 565 3.75 -2.67 -30.05
N GLU A 566 3.71 -3.06 -28.77
CA GLU A 566 3.94 -4.45 -28.36
C GLU A 566 2.86 -5.37 -28.97
N LEU A 567 1.58 -4.97 -28.91
CA LEU A 567 0.45 -5.69 -29.50
C LEU A 567 0.47 -5.68 -31.04
N ALA A 568 0.95 -4.60 -31.66
CA ALA A 568 1.04 -4.45 -33.12
C ALA A 568 1.98 -5.48 -33.78
N GLN A 569 2.93 -6.03 -33.02
CA GLN A 569 3.77 -7.14 -33.49
C GLN A 569 2.97 -8.42 -33.78
N TYR A 570 1.75 -8.53 -33.25
CA TYR A 570 0.86 -9.68 -33.40
C TYR A 570 -0.40 -9.32 -34.20
N TYR A 571 -0.95 -8.11 -33.98
CA TYR A 571 -2.17 -7.64 -34.66
C TYR A 571 -2.00 -6.22 -35.16
N GLN A 572 -1.91 -6.06 -36.49
CA GLN A 572 -1.60 -4.79 -37.15
C GLN A 572 -2.57 -3.64 -36.79
N VAL A 573 -3.81 -3.94 -36.37
CA VAL A 573 -4.80 -2.92 -35.96
C VAL A 573 -4.32 -2.00 -34.83
N TYR A 574 -3.41 -2.47 -33.96
CA TYR A 574 -2.87 -1.64 -32.88
C TYR A 574 -1.85 -0.60 -33.36
N GLU A 575 -1.38 -0.69 -34.61
CA GLU A 575 -0.50 0.29 -35.22
C GLU A 575 -1.16 1.68 -35.31
N ASP A 576 -2.45 1.73 -35.66
CA ASP A 576 -3.25 2.97 -35.67
C ASP A 576 -3.35 3.60 -34.27
N MET A 577 -3.46 2.75 -33.25
CA MET A 577 -3.47 3.23 -31.86
C MET A 577 -2.10 3.73 -31.41
N ALA A 578 -1.02 3.06 -31.81
CA ALA A 578 0.34 3.55 -31.56
C ALA A 578 0.53 4.94 -32.19
N ILE A 579 0.07 5.14 -33.42
CA ILE A 579 0.07 6.45 -34.11
C ILE A 579 -0.71 7.49 -33.30
N LYS A 580 -1.93 7.16 -32.87
CA LYS A 580 -2.76 8.08 -32.05
C LYS A 580 -2.01 8.53 -30.81
N PHE A 581 -1.39 7.60 -30.07
CA PHE A 581 -0.76 7.92 -28.80
C PHE A 581 0.56 8.67 -29.00
N PHE A 582 1.30 8.35 -30.06
CA PHE A 582 2.47 9.11 -30.49
C PHE A 582 2.11 10.57 -30.76
N GLU A 583 1.12 10.85 -31.62
CA GLU A 583 0.71 12.23 -31.91
C GLU A 583 0.18 12.94 -30.67
N HIS A 584 -0.62 12.26 -29.84
CA HIS A 584 -1.15 12.86 -28.63
C HIS A 584 -0.05 13.24 -27.65
N TYR A 585 0.99 12.40 -27.51
CA TYR A 585 2.18 12.74 -26.74
C TYR A 585 2.87 14.02 -27.26
N LEU A 586 2.96 14.20 -28.58
CA LEU A 586 3.54 15.41 -29.16
C LEU A 586 2.73 16.67 -28.84
N TYR A 587 1.39 16.58 -28.88
CA TYR A 587 0.53 17.70 -28.49
C TYR A 587 0.66 18.07 -27.02
N ILE A 588 0.82 17.08 -26.13
CA ILE A 588 1.11 17.34 -24.71
C ILE A 588 2.47 18.01 -24.56
N ALA A 589 3.51 17.48 -25.22
CA ALA A 589 4.85 18.05 -25.16
C ALA A 589 4.85 19.52 -25.67
N GLU A 590 4.08 19.83 -26.70
CA GLU A 590 3.94 21.19 -27.23
C GLU A 590 3.26 22.12 -26.23
N ALA A 591 2.18 21.65 -25.60
CA ALA A 591 1.45 22.40 -24.59
C ALA A 591 2.34 22.72 -23.37
N MET A 592 3.21 21.78 -22.97
CA MET A 592 4.16 22.01 -21.88
C MET A 592 5.20 23.10 -22.19
N GLU A 593 5.53 23.30 -23.46
CA GLU A 593 6.43 24.39 -23.91
C GLU A 593 5.70 25.72 -24.07
N ASN A 594 4.45 25.67 -24.54
CA ASN A 594 3.65 26.85 -24.85
C ASN A 594 2.22 26.63 -24.32
N LEU A 595 1.79 27.41 -23.33
CA LEU A 595 0.41 27.35 -22.78
C LEU A 595 -0.65 27.97 -23.73
N GLY A 596 -0.30 28.21 -24.99
CA GLY A 596 -1.07 28.97 -25.98
C GLY A 596 -0.90 30.50 -25.86
N ASP A 597 -1.35 31.22 -26.89
CA ASP A 597 -1.38 32.70 -26.96
C ASP A 597 -0.03 33.42 -26.74
N GLY A 598 1.09 32.75 -27.00
CA GLY A 598 2.44 33.33 -26.88
C GLY A 598 2.94 33.49 -25.43
N LYS A 599 2.35 32.77 -24.47
CA LYS A 599 2.78 32.77 -23.06
C LYS A 599 3.81 31.67 -22.79
N ASP A 600 4.70 31.92 -21.83
CA ASP A 600 5.69 30.97 -21.35
C ASP A 600 5.03 29.67 -20.83
N GLY A 601 5.63 28.53 -21.18
CA GLY A 601 5.20 27.19 -20.79
C GLY A 601 5.40 26.85 -19.30
N LEU A 602 5.33 25.55 -19.00
CA LEU A 602 5.64 25.01 -17.67
C LEU A 602 7.15 24.95 -17.38
N TRP A 603 7.98 25.09 -18.42
CA TRP A 603 9.43 25.18 -18.30
C TRP A 603 9.88 26.63 -18.12
N ASN A 604 10.62 26.89 -17.05
CA ASN A 604 11.28 28.18 -16.85
C ASN A 604 12.70 28.15 -17.45
N GLU A 605 13.01 28.96 -18.46
CA GLU A 605 14.33 28.93 -19.11
C GLU A 605 15.47 29.47 -18.24
N ASP A 606 15.18 30.50 -17.44
CA ASP A 606 16.15 31.16 -16.55
C ASP A 606 16.67 30.21 -15.48
N ASP A 607 15.76 29.54 -14.79
CA ASP A 607 16.12 28.54 -13.80
C ASP A 607 16.50 27.24 -14.52
N GLY A 608 15.79 26.85 -15.57
CA GLY A 608 15.98 25.56 -16.23
C GLY A 608 15.37 24.42 -15.41
N PHE A 609 14.13 24.62 -14.99
CA PHE A 609 13.35 23.69 -14.19
C PHE A 609 11.86 23.83 -14.51
N PHE A 610 11.07 22.80 -14.22
CA PHE A 610 9.62 22.81 -14.41
C PHE A 610 8.90 23.27 -13.15
N TYR A 611 7.83 24.05 -13.35
CA TYR A 611 7.02 24.63 -12.27
C TYR A 611 5.54 24.62 -12.62
N ASP A 612 4.69 24.57 -11.60
CA ASP A 612 3.29 24.90 -11.76
C ASP A 612 3.13 26.38 -12.15
N VAL A 613 2.09 26.68 -12.92
CA VAL A 613 1.81 28.04 -13.39
C VAL A 613 0.41 28.45 -12.92
N LEU A 614 0.34 29.55 -12.19
CA LEU A 614 -0.93 30.19 -11.85
C LEU A 614 -1.39 31.08 -13.02
N GLN A 615 -2.51 30.74 -13.64
CA GLN A 615 -3.17 31.58 -14.64
C GLN A 615 -4.07 32.59 -13.92
N LEU A 616 -3.87 33.87 -14.22
CA LEU A 616 -4.62 34.97 -13.65
C LEU A 616 -5.82 35.34 -14.53
N GLY A 617 -6.90 35.83 -13.90
CA GLY A 617 -8.15 36.20 -14.60
C GLY A 617 -8.00 37.35 -15.60
N ASN A 618 -6.94 38.15 -15.48
CA ASN A 618 -6.58 39.21 -16.44
C ASN A 618 -5.82 38.68 -17.67
N GLY A 619 -5.51 37.39 -17.72
CA GLY A 619 -4.74 36.77 -18.78
C GLY A 619 -3.23 36.73 -18.54
N ASP A 620 -2.71 37.22 -17.42
CA ASP A 620 -1.31 37.03 -17.07
C ASP A 620 -1.07 35.63 -16.48
N SER A 621 0.20 35.20 -16.42
CA SER A 621 0.60 33.95 -15.78
C SER A 621 1.77 34.17 -14.81
N VAL A 622 1.80 33.40 -13.73
CA VAL A 622 2.86 33.44 -12.72
C VAL A 622 3.39 32.04 -12.49
N SER A 623 4.68 31.84 -12.79
CA SER A 623 5.38 30.59 -12.48
C SER A 623 5.63 30.49 -10.97
N LEU A 624 5.11 29.44 -10.34
CA LEU A 624 5.34 29.14 -8.93
C LEU A 624 6.69 28.44 -8.81
N LYS A 625 7.76 29.22 -8.64
CA LYS A 625 9.16 28.75 -8.59
C LYS A 625 9.52 27.95 -7.32
N LEU A 626 8.67 26.99 -6.96
CA LEU A 626 8.83 26.03 -5.87
C LEU A 626 9.48 24.75 -6.42
N ARG A 627 10.74 24.53 -6.06
CA ARG A 627 11.56 23.38 -6.47
C ARG A 627 11.18 22.15 -5.68
N SER A 628 10.23 21.41 -6.21
CA SER A 628 9.80 20.12 -5.68
C SER A 628 9.92 19.01 -6.73
N ILE A 629 9.58 17.77 -6.34
CA ILE A 629 9.46 16.64 -7.26
C ILE A 629 8.54 16.89 -8.44
N VAL A 630 7.61 17.84 -8.33
CA VAL A 630 6.76 18.29 -9.44
C VAL A 630 7.59 18.64 -10.67
N GLY A 631 8.73 19.32 -10.47
CA GLY A 631 9.65 19.67 -11.55
C GLY A 631 10.55 18.52 -12.04
N LEU A 632 10.56 17.38 -11.32
CA LEU A 632 11.30 16.17 -11.69
C LEU A 632 10.42 15.14 -12.44
N ILE A 633 9.11 15.12 -12.19
CA ILE A 633 8.14 14.20 -12.82
C ILE A 633 8.17 14.22 -14.37
N PRO A 634 8.42 15.34 -15.08
CA PRO A 634 8.60 15.33 -16.54
C PRO A 634 9.65 14.32 -17.05
N MET A 635 10.61 13.94 -16.22
CA MET A 635 11.63 12.92 -16.52
C MET A 635 11.04 11.51 -16.74
N PHE A 636 9.85 11.22 -16.18
CA PHE A 636 9.23 9.90 -16.24
C PHE A 636 8.58 9.62 -17.59
N ALA A 637 8.26 10.67 -18.36
CA ALA A 637 7.83 10.54 -19.74
C ALA A 637 9.07 10.28 -20.63
N VAL A 638 9.51 9.03 -20.64
CA VAL A 638 10.63 8.56 -21.47
C VAL A 638 10.35 7.17 -22.03
N GLU A 639 10.36 7.05 -23.36
CA GLU A 639 10.21 5.81 -24.10
C GLU A 639 11.30 5.68 -25.17
N ILE A 640 11.67 4.44 -25.47
CA ILE A 640 12.72 4.14 -26.44
C ILE A 640 12.20 3.15 -27.44
N VAL A 641 12.30 3.54 -28.71
CA VAL A 641 11.89 2.74 -29.84
C VAL A 641 13.13 2.25 -30.57
N ASP A 642 13.28 0.93 -30.65
CA ASP A 642 14.32 0.27 -31.43
C ASP A 642 13.93 0.26 -32.93
N HIS A 643 14.87 0.52 -33.82
CA HIS A 643 14.67 0.44 -35.27
C HIS A 643 14.03 -0.88 -35.71
N LYS A 644 14.41 -2.02 -35.10
CA LYS A 644 13.84 -3.33 -35.44
C LYS A 644 12.35 -3.43 -35.13
N LEU A 645 11.86 -2.65 -34.16
CA LEU A 645 10.42 -2.59 -33.87
C LEU A 645 9.71 -1.74 -34.93
N LEU A 646 10.33 -0.65 -35.38
CA LEU A 646 9.79 0.22 -36.44
C LEU A 646 9.72 -0.47 -37.80
N GLU A 647 10.72 -1.28 -38.16
CA GLU A 647 10.73 -2.08 -39.40
C GLU A 647 9.50 -3.01 -39.49
N LYS A 648 8.94 -3.42 -38.35
CA LYS A 648 7.73 -4.24 -38.26
C LYS A 648 6.43 -3.42 -38.25
N MET A 649 6.52 -2.09 -38.22
CA MET A 649 5.40 -1.16 -38.10
C MET A 649 5.49 -0.06 -39.20
N PRO A 650 5.27 -0.43 -40.48
CA PRO A 650 5.48 0.46 -41.61
C PRO A 650 4.49 1.64 -41.68
N ASN A 651 3.25 1.51 -41.23
CA ASN A 651 2.30 2.62 -41.19
C ASN A 651 2.66 3.62 -40.08
N PHE A 652 3.08 3.12 -38.91
CA PHE A 652 3.58 3.96 -37.84
C PHE A 652 4.81 4.75 -38.30
N GLN A 653 5.77 4.06 -38.91
CA GLN A 653 6.97 4.70 -39.45
C GLN A 653 6.61 5.77 -40.50
N ALA A 654 5.76 5.44 -41.47
CA ALA A 654 5.34 6.39 -42.50
C ALA A 654 4.63 7.62 -41.92
N ARG A 655 3.78 7.44 -40.90
CA ARG A 655 3.07 8.54 -40.27
C ARG A 655 4.01 9.40 -39.41
N MET A 656 4.91 8.77 -38.69
CA MET A 656 5.95 9.46 -37.93
C MET A 656 6.84 10.31 -38.86
N ASP A 657 7.32 9.75 -39.97
CA ASP A 657 8.10 10.49 -40.97
C ASP A 657 7.30 11.67 -41.55
N TRP A 658 5.99 11.48 -41.76
CA TRP A 658 5.10 12.56 -42.20
C TRP A 658 5.01 13.67 -41.14
N VAL A 659 4.83 13.35 -39.86
CA VAL A 659 4.81 14.34 -38.77
C VAL A 659 6.15 15.06 -38.70
N LEU A 660 7.26 14.31 -38.80
CA LEU A 660 8.60 14.88 -38.75
C LEU A 660 8.85 15.89 -39.88
N LYS A 661 8.32 15.61 -41.07
CA LYS A 661 8.46 16.49 -42.23
C LYS A 661 7.50 17.68 -42.23
N ASN A 662 6.26 17.49 -41.79
CA ASN A 662 5.18 18.47 -42.00
C ASN A 662 4.82 19.30 -40.76
N LYS A 663 5.27 18.89 -39.57
CA LYS A 663 5.02 19.59 -38.29
C LYS A 663 6.33 19.93 -37.56
N PRO A 664 7.20 20.78 -38.14
CA PRO A 664 8.51 21.09 -37.59
C PRO A 664 8.48 21.73 -36.20
N GLU A 665 7.37 22.34 -35.80
CA GLU A 665 7.11 22.82 -34.45
C GLU A 665 7.06 21.67 -33.42
N LEU A 666 6.45 20.54 -33.77
CA LEU A 666 6.42 19.34 -32.94
C LEU A 666 7.74 18.56 -33.00
N THR A 667 8.47 18.62 -34.11
CA THR A 667 9.79 17.96 -34.21
C THR A 667 10.86 18.62 -33.36
N LYS A 668 10.71 19.92 -33.08
CA LYS A 668 11.52 20.62 -32.06
C LYS A 668 11.28 20.11 -30.64
N LEU A 669 10.36 19.17 -30.44
CA LEU A 669 10.07 18.53 -29.15
C LEU A 669 10.59 17.08 -29.09
N VAL A 670 10.63 16.35 -30.21
CA VAL A 670 11.20 14.98 -30.30
C VAL A 670 12.71 15.02 -30.53
N SER A 671 13.54 14.43 -29.66
CA SER A 671 15.01 14.40 -29.86
C SER A 671 15.38 14.07 -31.30
N HIS A 672 16.39 14.74 -31.88
CA HIS A 672 16.81 14.61 -33.28
C HIS A 672 16.71 13.16 -33.74
N TRP A 673 15.63 12.82 -34.44
CA TRP A 673 15.31 11.44 -34.77
C TRP A 673 16.35 10.83 -35.72
N ASP A 674 16.99 11.70 -36.50
CA ASP A 674 18.12 11.41 -37.39
C ASP A 674 19.44 11.16 -36.63
N GLU A 675 19.54 11.56 -35.35
CA GLU A 675 20.64 11.19 -34.47
C GLU A 675 20.34 9.84 -33.81
N GLU A 676 20.75 8.77 -34.51
CA GLU A 676 20.69 7.42 -33.98
C GLU A 676 21.48 7.34 -32.66
N GLY A 677 20.79 6.97 -31.57
CA GLY A 677 21.46 6.56 -30.34
C GLY A 677 22.26 5.28 -30.55
N GLN A 678 22.91 4.75 -29.50
CA GLN A 678 23.63 3.49 -29.64
C GLN A 678 22.71 2.36 -30.14
N GLY A 679 23.01 1.82 -31.33
CA GLY A 679 22.26 0.72 -31.95
C GLY A 679 20.98 1.11 -32.68
N ARG A 680 20.90 2.30 -33.30
CA ARG A 680 19.72 2.77 -34.05
C ARG A 680 18.45 2.88 -33.20
N LYS A 681 18.60 3.45 -32.01
CA LYS A 681 17.46 3.70 -31.12
C LYS A 681 16.98 5.13 -31.31
N HIS A 682 15.70 5.33 -31.06
CA HIS A 682 15.09 6.64 -31.04
C HIS A 682 14.45 6.93 -29.69
N LEU A 683 14.63 8.15 -29.20
CA LEU A 683 14.16 8.61 -27.89
C LEU A 683 12.88 9.44 -28.06
N MET A 684 11.88 9.13 -27.22
CA MET A 684 10.71 9.96 -27.03
C MET A 684 10.68 10.41 -25.57
N SER A 685 11.02 11.66 -25.30
CA SER A 685 10.97 12.22 -23.96
C SER A 685 10.74 13.73 -23.96
N ILE A 686 10.06 14.24 -22.93
CA ILE A 686 9.93 15.68 -22.65
C ILE A 686 11.33 16.27 -22.42
N LEU A 687 12.19 15.54 -21.69
CA LEU A 687 13.53 15.98 -21.35
C LEU A 687 14.55 15.51 -22.39
N ARG A 688 15.03 16.45 -23.20
CA ARG A 688 16.21 16.25 -24.07
C ARG A 688 17.50 16.47 -23.30
N LYS A 689 18.64 16.05 -23.87
CA LYS A 689 19.99 16.19 -23.28
C LYS A 689 20.22 17.50 -22.52
N ASN A 690 19.94 18.67 -23.12
CA ASN A 690 20.17 19.96 -22.46
C ASN A 690 19.29 20.17 -21.22
N ARG A 691 17.97 19.95 -21.32
CA ARG A 691 17.03 20.12 -20.19
C ARG A 691 17.23 19.03 -19.14
N LEU A 692 17.44 17.79 -19.57
CA LEU A 692 17.78 16.67 -18.70
C LEU A 692 19.02 17.00 -17.87
N THR A 693 20.09 17.52 -18.49
CA THR A 693 21.30 17.90 -17.74
C THR A 693 21.02 19.02 -16.73
N LYS A 694 20.19 20.03 -17.09
CA LYS A 694 19.78 21.11 -16.15
C LYS A 694 18.98 20.57 -14.96
N VAL A 695 18.03 19.66 -15.20
CA VAL A 695 17.23 19.01 -14.15
C VAL A 695 18.11 18.13 -13.27
N LEU A 696 18.94 17.27 -13.87
CA LEU A 696 19.86 16.40 -13.15
C LEU A 696 20.87 17.18 -12.31
N LYS A 697 21.35 18.34 -12.79
CA LYS A 697 22.23 19.20 -12.00
C LYS A 697 21.61 19.56 -10.65
N ARG A 698 20.31 19.89 -10.59
CA ARG A 698 19.61 20.15 -9.32
C ARG A 698 19.30 18.88 -8.55
N MET A 699 18.77 17.87 -9.23
CA MET A 699 18.36 16.61 -8.59
C MET A 699 19.54 15.92 -7.87
N LEU A 700 20.74 16.06 -8.42
CA LEU A 700 21.97 15.43 -7.92
C LEU A 700 22.81 16.35 -7.03
N ASP A 701 22.30 17.52 -6.65
CA ASP A 701 22.94 18.44 -5.69
C ASP A 701 22.52 18.09 -4.26
N GLU A 702 23.50 17.90 -3.38
CA GLU A 702 23.28 17.52 -1.98
C GLU A 702 22.63 18.64 -1.16
N ASN A 703 22.82 19.90 -1.58
CA ASN A 703 22.18 21.08 -1.00
C ASN A 703 20.75 21.31 -1.53
N GLU A 704 20.32 20.51 -2.51
CA GLU A 704 18.96 20.53 -3.03
C GLU A 704 18.28 19.18 -2.75
N PHE A 705 18.26 18.27 -3.73
CA PHE A 705 17.44 17.07 -3.68
C PHE A 705 18.19 15.81 -3.27
N LEU A 706 19.51 15.73 -3.51
CA LEU A 706 20.26 14.50 -3.29
C LEU A 706 20.53 14.28 -1.80
N SER A 707 19.95 13.23 -1.24
CA SER A 707 20.17 12.78 0.12
C SER A 707 21.13 11.59 0.17
N SER A 708 21.70 11.34 1.35
CA SER A 708 22.35 10.07 1.69
C SER A 708 21.48 8.85 1.38
N TYR A 709 20.16 9.01 1.38
CA TYR A 709 19.19 7.92 1.34
C TYR A 709 18.27 7.90 0.10
N GLY A 710 18.48 8.79 -0.87
CA GLY A 710 17.64 8.90 -2.08
C GLY A 710 17.45 10.33 -2.54
N ILE A 711 16.39 10.59 -3.30
CA ILE A 711 16.00 11.93 -3.76
C ILE A 711 14.86 12.46 -2.88
N ARG A 712 15.06 13.63 -2.27
CA ARG A 712 14.08 14.35 -1.45
C ARG A 712 12.89 14.81 -2.28
N ALA A 713 11.72 14.91 -1.66
CA ALA A 713 10.51 15.41 -2.33
C ALA A 713 10.55 16.93 -2.61
N MET A 714 11.38 17.67 -1.86
CA MET A 714 11.54 19.11 -1.98
C MET A 714 13.01 19.50 -1.83
N SER A 715 13.41 20.56 -2.53
CA SER A 715 14.78 21.09 -2.45
C SER A 715 15.07 21.59 -1.04
N LYS A 716 16.21 21.17 -0.48
CA LYS A 716 16.67 21.54 0.85
C LYS A 716 16.98 23.05 0.99
N VAL A 717 17.14 23.78 -0.11
CA VAL A 717 17.33 25.25 -0.09
C VAL A 717 16.24 26.01 0.68
N TYR A 718 15.03 25.44 0.75
CA TYR A 718 13.89 26.02 1.48
C TYR A 718 13.98 25.86 3.00
N GLU A 719 15.02 25.22 3.51
CA GLU A 719 15.35 25.21 4.94
C GLU A 719 15.82 26.60 5.39
N GLU A 720 16.74 27.21 4.64
CA GLU A 720 17.28 28.55 4.92
C GLU A 720 16.50 29.66 4.22
N ASN A 721 15.96 29.39 3.03
CA ASN A 721 15.32 30.38 2.18
C ASN A 721 13.90 29.91 1.80
N PRO A 722 12.92 29.97 2.72
CA PRO A 722 11.59 29.43 2.45
C PRO A 722 10.94 30.08 1.23
N PHE A 723 10.16 29.28 0.50
CA PHE A 723 9.41 29.81 -0.64
C PHE A 723 8.23 30.63 -0.12
N VAL A 724 8.11 31.87 -0.60
CA VAL A 724 7.03 32.79 -0.20
C VAL A 724 6.21 33.16 -1.43
N PHE A 725 4.90 32.92 -1.37
CA PHE A 725 3.95 33.31 -2.40
C PHE A 725 2.78 34.08 -1.80
N SER A 726 2.66 35.35 -2.17
CA SER A 726 1.59 36.23 -1.72
C SER A 726 0.48 36.33 -2.77
N VAL A 727 -0.76 36.00 -2.38
CA VAL A 727 -1.94 36.21 -3.21
C VAL A 727 -3.09 36.75 -2.36
N HIS A 728 -3.79 37.78 -2.85
CA HIS A 728 -4.92 38.41 -2.15
C HIS A 728 -4.66 38.85 -0.68
N GLY A 729 -3.42 39.23 -0.36
CA GLY A 729 -3.03 39.66 0.99
C GLY A 729 -2.77 38.51 1.99
N THR A 730 -2.85 37.25 1.54
CA THR A 730 -2.39 36.08 2.29
C THR A 730 -1.01 35.68 1.81
N GLU A 731 -0.07 35.57 2.74
CA GLU A 731 1.27 35.06 2.49
C GLU A 731 1.28 33.54 2.74
N ASN A 732 1.59 32.77 1.70
CA ASN A 732 1.80 31.33 1.80
C ASN A 732 3.29 31.05 1.84
N VAL A 733 3.75 30.39 2.90
CA VAL A 733 5.16 30.08 3.12
C VAL A 733 5.36 28.56 3.11
N VAL A 734 6.35 28.10 2.37
CA VAL A 734 6.72 26.68 2.27
C VAL A 734 8.17 26.52 2.73
N TYR A 735 8.33 25.74 3.78
CA TYR A 735 9.63 25.32 4.32
C TYR A 735 9.99 23.94 3.81
N TYR A 736 11.29 23.67 3.76
CA TYR A 736 11.77 22.29 3.73
C TYR A 736 11.49 21.65 5.10
N THR A 737 10.71 20.58 5.11
CA THR A 737 10.38 19.79 6.31
C THR A 737 10.78 18.34 6.03
N PRO A 738 11.88 17.84 6.62
CA PRO A 738 12.46 16.59 6.17
C PRO A 738 11.71 15.34 6.65
N ALA A 739 10.78 15.45 7.61
CA ALA A 739 10.03 14.33 8.19
C ALA A 739 8.53 14.63 8.26
N GLU A 740 7.93 14.76 9.45
CA GLU A 740 6.50 14.98 9.61
C GLU A 740 6.05 16.35 9.08
N SER A 741 4.77 16.46 8.71
CA SER A 741 4.19 17.71 8.22
C SER A 741 4.08 18.74 9.35
N ASP A 742 4.41 20.00 9.06
CA ASP A 742 4.20 21.13 9.96
C ASP A 742 2.75 21.68 9.91
N SER A 743 1.87 21.07 9.10
CA SER A 743 0.49 21.50 8.86
C SER A 743 -0.52 20.36 8.90
N ARG A 744 -1.82 20.68 9.05
CA ARG A 744 -2.95 19.73 8.97
C ARG A 744 -3.55 19.59 7.56
N MET A 745 -2.88 20.10 6.53
CA MET A 745 -3.36 19.94 5.15
C MET A 745 -3.51 18.44 4.84
N PHE A 746 -4.68 18.03 4.35
CA PHE A 746 -5.04 16.61 4.11
C PHE A 746 -4.90 15.68 5.33
N GLY A 747 -5.26 16.15 6.53
CA GLY A 747 -5.21 15.33 7.77
C GLY A 747 -3.85 15.39 8.49
N GLY A 748 -2.78 15.66 7.74
CA GLY A 748 -1.44 15.94 8.28
C GLY A 748 -0.56 14.72 8.51
N ASN A 749 -0.96 13.54 8.05
CA ASN A 749 -0.23 12.28 8.18
C ASN A 749 0.97 12.21 7.23
N SER A 750 0.77 12.66 6.00
CA SER A 750 1.74 12.55 4.92
C SER A 750 2.44 13.89 4.70
N ASN A 751 3.71 13.82 4.29
CA ASN A 751 4.51 15.01 4.00
C ASN A 751 5.37 14.87 2.74
N TRP A 752 5.14 15.74 1.77
CA TRP A 752 5.86 15.82 0.51
C TRP A 752 6.84 17.00 0.45
N ARG A 753 7.01 17.76 1.53
CA ARG A 753 7.87 18.96 1.58
C ARG A 753 9.31 18.68 2.00
N GLY A 754 9.80 17.47 1.77
CA GLY A 754 11.19 17.12 2.08
C GLY A 754 11.54 15.63 2.21
N PRO A 755 10.64 14.75 2.67
CA PRO A 755 10.96 13.35 2.84
C PRO A 755 11.26 12.60 1.55
N ILE A 756 11.78 11.39 1.67
CA ILE A 756 12.09 10.47 0.57
C ILE A 756 10.94 9.47 0.44
N TRP A 757 10.40 9.39 -0.78
CA TRP A 757 9.27 8.52 -1.12
C TRP A 757 9.69 7.48 -2.16
N PHE A 758 9.40 6.22 -1.89
CA PHE A 758 9.75 5.09 -2.77
C PHE A 758 9.13 5.16 -4.17
N PRO A 759 7.84 5.51 -4.35
CA PRO A 759 7.22 5.57 -5.69
C PRO A 759 7.97 6.44 -6.68
N ILE A 760 8.28 7.68 -6.27
CA ILE A 760 8.96 8.68 -7.10
C ILE A 760 10.42 8.27 -7.33
N ASN A 761 11.12 7.84 -6.29
CA ASN A 761 12.51 7.39 -6.40
C ASN A 761 12.64 6.15 -7.30
N PHE A 762 11.69 5.22 -7.24
CA PHE A 762 11.65 4.06 -8.12
C PHE A 762 11.51 4.47 -9.59
N LEU A 763 10.60 5.39 -9.89
CA LEU A 763 10.43 5.92 -11.24
C LEU A 763 11.64 6.75 -11.72
N ILE A 764 12.33 7.47 -10.83
CA ILE A 764 13.62 8.14 -11.14
C ILE A 764 14.65 7.11 -11.59
N VAL A 765 14.84 6.03 -10.82
CA VAL A 765 15.78 4.96 -11.14
C VAL A 765 15.43 4.32 -12.49
N GLU A 766 14.17 3.97 -12.73
CA GLU A 766 13.76 3.40 -14.02
C GLU A 766 13.99 4.39 -15.17
N SER A 767 13.66 5.67 -14.99
CA SER A 767 13.82 6.69 -16.04
C SER A 767 15.29 6.90 -16.39
N LEU A 768 16.18 6.96 -15.40
CA LEU A 768 17.63 7.05 -15.61
C LEU A 768 18.18 5.85 -16.39
N GLN A 769 17.72 4.63 -16.06
CA GLN A 769 18.07 3.42 -16.81
C GLN A 769 17.59 3.48 -18.27
N ARG A 770 16.41 4.06 -18.52
CA ARG A 770 15.93 4.28 -19.89
C ARG A 770 16.80 5.31 -20.60
N PHE A 771 17.05 6.47 -20.03
CA PHE A 771 17.96 7.45 -20.66
C PHE A 771 19.35 6.86 -20.92
N HIS A 772 19.88 6.03 -20.03
CA HIS A 772 21.12 5.29 -20.30
C HIS A 772 20.99 4.30 -21.46
N PHE A 773 19.88 3.56 -21.58
CA PHE A 773 19.66 2.64 -22.69
C PHE A 773 19.71 3.33 -24.07
N TYR A 774 19.39 4.63 -24.14
CA TYR A 774 19.52 5.45 -25.35
C TYR A 774 20.91 6.09 -25.49
N TYR A 775 21.36 6.87 -24.49
CA TYR A 775 22.62 7.64 -24.58
C TYR A 775 23.88 6.79 -24.36
N GLY A 776 23.75 5.61 -23.78
CA GLY A 776 24.86 4.77 -23.32
C GLY A 776 25.81 5.53 -22.40
N ASN A 777 27.10 5.25 -22.53
CA ASN A 777 28.15 5.87 -21.72
C ASN A 777 28.55 7.28 -22.19
N SER A 778 27.89 7.81 -23.23
CA SER A 778 28.25 9.10 -23.86
C SER A 778 27.73 10.30 -23.07
N LEU A 779 26.55 10.19 -22.46
CA LEU A 779 26.00 11.22 -21.57
C LEU A 779 26.51 10.95 -20.16
N LYS A 780 27.30 11.90 -19.66
CA LYS A 780 27.77 11.91 -18.28
C LYS A 780 27.35 13.20 -17.61
N VAL A 781 26.96 13.08 -16.36
CA VAL A 781 26.61 14.20 -15.48
C VAL A 781 27.52 14.17 -14.26
N GLU A 782 27.68 15.33 -13.64
CA GLU A 782 28.41 15.44 -12.38
C GLU A 782 27.60 14.76 -11.27
N PHE A 783 28.25 13.95 -10.45
CA PHE A 783 27.58 13.23 -9.35
C PHE A 783 28.52 13.04 -8.16
N PRO A 784 28.20 13.56 -6.97
CA PRO A 784 27.19 14.62 -6.74
C PRO A 784 27.49 15.89 -7.55
N THR A 785 26.49 16.73 -7.78
CA THR A 785 26.72 18.04 -8.42
C THR A 785 27.73 18.86 -7.62
N GLY A 786 28.72 19.46 -8.28
CA GLY A 786 29.81 20.20 -7.64
C GLY A 786 31.02 19.37 -7.21
N SER A 787 31.01 18.03 -7.37
CA SER A 787 32.12 17.16 -6.98
C SER A 787 33.29 17.09 -7.98
N GLY A 788 33.07 17.51 -9.24
CA GLY A 788 33.95 17.29 -10.37
C GLY A 788 33.94 15.86 -10.94
N GLU A 789 33.36 14.88 -10.24
CA GLU A 789 33.27 13.49 -10.70
C GLU A 789 32.10 13.33 -11.68
N LYS A 790 32.35 12.70 -12.84
CA LYS A 790 31.34 12.47 -13.88
C LYS A 790 30.97 11.01 -14.01
N LYS A 791 29.69 10.70 -13.83
CA LYS A 791 29.11 9.35 -13.96
C LYS A 791 28.11 9.30 -15.12
N ASN A 792 27.99 8.13 -15.75
CA ASN A 792 26.91 7.87 -16.71
C ASN A 792 25.58 7.61 -15.98
N LEU A 793 24.46 7.64 -16.71
CA LEU A 793 23.13 7.57 -16.07
C LEU A 793 22.80 6.22 -15.41
N ASP A 794 23.40 5.11 -15.85
CA ASP A 794 23.24 3.81 -15.17
C ASP A 794 24.02 3.78 -13.85
N GLU A 795 25.22 4.36 -13.81
CA GLU A 795 25.98 4.53 -12.56
C GLU A 795 25.25 5.41 -11.55
N VAL A 796 24.59 6.48 -12.02
CA VAL A 796 23.73 7.35 -11.18
C VAL A 796 22.51 6.57 -10.68
N ALA A 797 21.82 5.84 -11.56
CA ALA A 797 20.67 5.01 -11.18
C ALA A 797 21.05 3.95 -10.12
N GLN A 798 22.17 3.25 -10.33
CA GLN A 798 22.69 2.28 -9.37
C GLN A 798 23.05 2.91 -8.02
N ASN A 799 23.60 4.13 -8.02
CA ASN A 799 23.93 4.82 -6.78
C ASN A 799 22.66 5.20 -6.01
N ILE A 800 21.64 5.75 -6.68
CA ILE A 800 20.35 6.06 -6.06
C ILE A 800 19.68 4.79 -5.52
N SER A 801 19.67 3.69 -6.29
CA SER A 801 19.16 2.39 -5.81
C SER A 801 19.89 1.93 -4.54
N LYS A 802 21.23 2.03 -4.49
CA LYS A 802 22.01 1.65 -3.31
C LYS A 802 21.65 2.51 -2.09
N ARG A 803 21.45 3.81 -2.28
CA ARG A 803 21.01 4.73 -1.20
C ARG A 803 19.63 4.34 -0.66
N LEU A 804 18.69 4.01 -1.53
CA LEU A 804 17.36 3.54 -1.13
C LEU A 804 17.42 2.19 -0.39
N CYS A 805 18.22 1.23 -0.88
CA CYS A 805 18.41 -0.04 -0.19
C CYS A 805 19.09 0.15 1.17
N SER A 806 20.04 1.09 1.29
CA SER A 806 20.78 1.35 2.52
C SER A 806 19.89 1.82 3.67
N LEU A 807 18.69 2.35 3.40
CA LEU A 807 17.70 2.66 4.45
C LEU A 807 17.41 1.44 5.33
N PHE A 808 17.43 0.25 4.74
CA PHE A 808 17.07 -1.01 5.40
C PHE A 808 18.25 -1.90 5.75
N LEU A 809 19.41 -1.71 5.14
CA LEU A 809 20.57 -2.57 5.37
C LEU A 809 21.35 -2.11 6.61
N LYS A 810 22.03 -3.06 7.26
CA LYS A 810 22.98 -2.73 8.33
C LYS A 810 24.17 -1.97 7.75
N ASP A 811 24.54 -0.87 8.39
CA ASP A 811 25.81 -0.20 8.15
C ASP A 811 26.97 -0.87 8.88
N GLU A 812 28.16 -0.24 8.84
CA GLU A 812 29.37 -0.74 9.49
C GLU A 812 29.25 -0.83 11.02
N ASP A 813 28.38 -0.01 11.62
CA ASP A 813 28.08 0.01 13.06
C ASP A 813 26.89 -0.90 13.41
N GLY A 814 26.35 -1.65 12.45
CA GLY A 814 25.22 -2.55 12.62
C GLY A 814 23.85 -1.84 12.70
N GLN A 815 23.80 -0.55 12.40
CA GLN A 815 22.60 0.27 12.46
C GLN A 815 21.83 0.21 11.15
N ARG A 816 20.51 0.37 11.23
CA ARG A 816 19.62 0.57 10.08
C ARG A 816 19.05 1.98 10.15
N PRO A 817 19.20 2.82 9.11
CA PRO A 817 18.69 4.18 9.12
C PRO A 817 17.21 4.30 9.50
N PHE A 818 16.34 3.40 9.01
CA PHE A 818 14.90 3.48 9.32
C PHE A 818 14.59 3.40 10.82
N ASN A 819 15.45 2.80 11.64
CA ASN A 819 15.28 2.69 13.09
C ASN A 819 15.54 4.01 13.84
N GLY A 820 16.00 5.06 13.15
CA GLY A 820 16.19 6.38 13.76
C GLY A 820 17.20 6.42 14.91
N GLY A 821 18.16 5.49 14.93
CA GLY A 821 19.16 5.38 16.00
C GLY A 821 18.66 4.73 17.30
N ASN A 822 17.47 4.11 17.31
CA ASN A 822 16.97 3.40 18.49
C ASN A 822 17.85 2.17 18.78
N ALA A 823 18.53 2.15 19.94
CA ALA A 823 19.46 1.08 20.30
C ALA A 823 18.78 -0.29 20.43
N LYS A 824 17.51 -0.33 20.90
CA LYS A 824 16.74 -1.57 21.00
C LYS A 824 16.55 -2.18 19.62
N PHE A 825 16.12 -1.38 18.65
CA PHE A 825 15.87 -1.89 17.30
C PHE A 825 17.12 -2.25 16.51
N ASN A 826 18.27 -1.63 16.80
CA ASN A 826 19.49 -1.89 16.04
C ASN A 826 20.35 -3.02 16.62
N TYR A 827 20.34 -3.21 17.94
CA TYR A 827 21.30 -4.09 18.61
C TYR A 827 20.69 -5.26 19.36
N ASP A 828 19.43 -5.16 19.78
CA ASP A 828 18.79 -6.24 20.50
C ASP A 828 18.59 -7.46 19.59
N GLU A 829 18.98 -8.64 20.07
CA GLU A 829 18.90 -9.89 19.29
C GLU A 829 17.46 -10.29 18.92
N HIS A 830 16.47 -9.74 19.62
CA HIS A 830 15.06 -9.98 19.35
C HIS A 830 14.41 -8.87 18.51
N PHE A 831 15.17 -7.89 18.01
CA PHE A 831 14.64 -6.82 17.15
C PHE A 831 15.48 -6.52 15.90
N LYS A 832 16.82 -6.62 15.98
CA LYS A 832 17.77 -6.15 14.94
C LYS A 832 17.57 -6.72 13.53
N ASP A 833 16.91 -7.86 13.43
CA ASP A 833 16.66 -8.57 12.17
C ASP A 833 15.21 -8.43 11.68
N TYR A 834 14.36 -7.69 12.38
CA TYR A 834 12.99 -7.42 11.95
C TYR A 834 12.89 -6.08 11.21
N ILE A 835 12.25 -6.12 10.05
CA ILE A 835 12.22 -5.00 9.12
C ILE A 835 10.83 -4.38 9.11
N THR A 836 10.78 -3.09 9.43
CA THR A 836 9.58 -2.27 9.35
C THR A 836 9.67 -1.42 8.09
N PHE A 837 8.60 -1.37 7.31
CA PHE A 837 8.56 -0.64 6.04
C PHE A 837 7.59 0.52 6.19
N PHE A 838 8.16 1.72 6.20
CA PHE A 838 7.42 2.96 6.44
C PHE A 838 6.85 3.54 5.15
N GLU A 839 5.87 4.42 5.31
CA GLU A 839 5.25 5.20 4.23
C GLU A 839 6.29 6.05 3.49
N TYR A 840 7.13 6.76 4.25
CA TYR A 840 8.21 7.60 3.77
C TYR A 840 9.37 7.68 4.76
N PHE A 841 10.47 8.31 4.35
CA PHE A 841 11.71 8.37 5.13
C PHE A 841 12.21 9.80 5.27
N HIS A 842 12.77 10.11 6.44
CA HIS A 842 13.30 11.43 6.70
C HIS A 842 14.39 11.81 5.68
N GLY A 843 14.26 12.97 5.06
CA GLY A 843 15.09 13.38 3.92
C GLY A 843 16.58 13.59 4.18
N ASP A 844 17.03 13.48 5.44
CA ASP A 844 18.41 13.80 5.85
C ASP A 844 19.07 12.69 6.67
N ASN A 845 18.33 11.97 7.51
CA ASN A 845 18.86 10.89 8.35
C ASN A 845 18.25 9.51 8.04
N GLY A 846 17.25 9.42 7.15
CA GLY A 846 16.69 8.15 6.71
C GLY A 846 15.81 7.42 7.71
N ARG A 847 15.45 8.01 8.86
CA ARG A 847 14.49 7.37 9.79
C ARG A 847 13.14 7.15 9.13
N GLY A 848 12.43 6.09 9.52
CA GLY A 848 11.06 5.84 9.09
C GLY A 848 10.09 6.88 9.62
N VAL A 849 9.08 7.25 8.82
CA VAL A 849 8.06 8.25 9.15
C VAL A 849 6.72 7.88 8.48
N GLY A 850 5.60 8.29 9.09
CA GLY A 850 4.25 7.93 8.64
C GLY A 850 3.95 6.46 8.92
N ALA A 851 3.02 5.88 8.15
CA ALA A 851 2.54 4.53 8.41
C ALA A 851 3.67 3.51 8.55
N SER A 852 3.77 2.84 9.70
CA SER A 852 4.90 1.94 9.99
C SER A 852 4.82 0.58 9.31
N HIS A 853 3.65 0.18 8.79
CA HIS A 853 3.46 -1.14 8.15
C HIS A 853 3.12 -1.04 6.67
N GLN A 854 3.55 0.05 6.05
CA GLN A 854 3.38 0.39 4.64
C GLN A 854 4.27 -0.47 3.72
N THR A 855 4.19 -1.79 3.86
CA THR A 855 4.71 -2.78 2.88
C THR A 855 3.87 -2.83 1.60
N GLY A 856 3.37 -1.67 1.17
CA GLY A 856 2.71 -1.44 -0.10
C GLY A 856 3.74 -1.02 -1.14
N TRP A 857 3.84 0.29 -1.44
CA TRP A 857 4.81 0.77 -2.42
C TRP A 857 6.26 0.61 -1.96
N THR A 858 6.53 0.60 -0.64
CA THR A 858 7.90 0.50 -0.11
C THR A 858 8.50 -0.87 -0.40
N ALA A 859 7.65 -1.87 -0.66
CA ALA A 859 8.07 -3.19 -1.13
C ALA A 859 8.75 -3.17 -2.51
N THR A 860 8.69 -2.06 -3.26
CA THR A 860 9.52 -1.87 -4.46
C THR A 860 11.02 -1.96 -4.17
N VAL A 861 11.46 -1.81 -2.91
CA VAL A 861 12.83 -2.12 -2.48
C VAL A 861 13.24 -3.55 -2.84
N ALA A 862 12.33 -4.52 -2.77
CA ALA A 862 12.59 -5.90 -3.15
C ALA A 862 13.01 -6.01 -4.63
N LYS A 863 12.41 -5.18 -5.48
CA LYS A 863 12.77 -5.07 -6.90
C LYS A 863 14.05 -4.25 -7.12
N LEU A 864 14.31 -3.23 -6.31
CA LEU A 864 15.55 -2.44 -6.38
C LEU A 864 16.80 -3.25 -5.99
N MET A 865 16.66 -4.20 -5.06
CA MET A 865 17.71 -5.18 -4.71
C MET A 865 18.01 -6.16 -5.86
N LYS A 866 17.04 -6.39 -6.75
CA LYS A 866 17.21 -7.20 -7.98
C LYS A 866 16.82 -6.38 -9.22
N PRO A 867 17.56 -5.29 -9.55
CA PRO A 867 17.11 -4.30 -10.53
C PRO A 867 17.03 -4.91 -11.94
N ARG A 868 17.95 -5.83 -12.26
CA ARG A 868 17.95 -6.63 -13.47
C ARG A 868 17.57 -8.06 -13.10
N LEU A 869 16.56 -8.61 -13.77
CA LEU A 869 16.34 -10.05 -13.73
C LEU A 869 17.36 -10.66 -14.71
N THR A 870 18.22 -11.57 -14.28
CA THR A 870 19.07 -12.37 -15.17
C THR A 870 18.39 -13.71 -15.46
N VAL A 871 18.75 -14.35 -16.57
CA VAL A 871 18.20 -15.66 -17.01
C VAL A 871 19.21 -16.74 -16.66
#